data_AF-A0A2T0T221-F1
#
_entry.id   AF-A0A2T0T221-F1
#
_cell.length_a   1.000
_cell.length_b   1.000
_cell.length_c   1.000
_cell.angle_alpha   90.00
_cell.angle_beta   90.00
_cell.angle_gamma   90.00
#
_symmetry.space_group_name_H-M   'P 1'
#
loop_
_entity.id
_entity.type
_entity.pdbx_description
1 polymer ?
#
loop_
_entity_poly.entity_id
_entity_poly.type
_entity_poly.pdbx_seq_one_letter_code
_entity_poly.pdbx_strand_id
1 'polypeptide(L)'
;MQLGTLHRMTTVDEVEATLGKPPSKVMLKQISTLDEGCRTILAHSPLAGFGYRDADGVGRTTFIGGTPGFVRPHSPTRISFTLPDGEAHGPVSFVFLLPGVGETLRVNGSVAERKGAETFVDVTEAFVHCAQAVIRSRLWQPPGPPPQAPEVQGDGPLRGPGIADFVAAAQFLALSTWDDVGGSDTSPRGDQPTVARILDGRTLVIADRKGNKRTDSLHNLVRDDRISLAALVPGRTGVLHVSGRGAITDDPELLATMALRGTPPHAALVIDVDRAEVTASDAVARSRVWTAATHLDRGTAPDLMVVAGDHLAANLAKGDNGLAARLLKGVARIPGIGRLLRRVMNRAYGSGLRKEGYDDLEVDSRRTGPSDGPGAATPLREVRIAEVRRETPSAVTLVLEDVERPRSFDFRPGQFFTLVAYVDGRPVRRAYSASSAPGAARLEVTVKRVDEGRFSTHVHTLRAGDRLSLRGPSGSFHTDPAAAHDVVMVAAGSGVTPMMSMIRTLLAAPSGGRISLLCSNRGEEEAIFADDLLRLEEENPERLSVTHVLTWARGRLDAAGVRDWLAGLRSPRDARYYLCGPEALVDVVRGVLTGLGVPDDHVHHERYTSGADTTATTTAPQGMVVLDGAHDVGTAVVEPGQTLLDAGLAAGLPMPYSCTVGNCGDCMVRLREGEVAMNGPNCLTPRQKADGFVLTCVGCPLSKVTLDIAEP
;
A
#
# COMPACT_ATOMS: atom_id res chain seq x y z
N MET A 1 1.66 22.41 36.17
CA MET A 1 0.42 21.84 36.75
C MET A 1 0.81 20.60 37.54
N GLN A 2 0.43 20.46 38.81
CA GLN A 2 0.77 19.24 39.58
C GLN A 2 -0.26 18.14 39.29
N LEU A 3 0.14 17.05 38.63
CA LEU A 3 -0.75 15.96 38.24
C LEU A 3 -1.44 15.25 39.42
N GLY A 4 -0.91 15.41 40.64
CA GLY A 4 -1.48 14.84 41.87
C GLY A 4 -2.71 15.58 42.40
N THR A 5 -3.06 16.75 41.86
CA THR A 5 -4.24 17.53 42.28
C THR A 5 -5.41 17.45 41.30
N LEU A 6 -5.27 16.73 40.19
CA LEU A 6 -6.34 16.57 39.20
C LEU A 6 -7.49 15.76 39.79
N HIS A 7 -8.72 16.21 39.58
CA HIS A 7 -9.90 15.42 39.89
C HIS A 7 -9.93 14.17 38.99
N ARG A 8 -10.01 12.98 39.60
CA ARG A 8 -10.05 11.69 38.89
C ARG A 8 -11.42 11.06 39.09
N MET A 9 -12.07 10.69 38.00
CA MET A 9 -13.29 9.86 38.07
C MET A 9 -12.89 8.43 38.37
N THR A 10 -13.50 7.87 39.42
CA THR A 10 -13.19 6.53 39.95
C THR A 10 -14.39 5.60 39.91
N THR A 11 -15.55 6.09 39.46
CA THR A 11 -16.77 5.30 39.37
C THR A 11 -17.43 5.45 38.00
N VAL A 12 -18.21 4.44 37.60
CA VAL A 12 -19.01 4.50 36.36
C VAL A 12 -20.06 5.61 36.44
N ASP A 13 -20.62 5.86 37.62
CA ASP A 13 -21.63 6.90 37.81
C ASP A 13 -21.06 8.31 37.57
N GLU A 14 -19.83 8.59 38.00
CA GLU A 14 -19.13 9.86 37.71
C GLU A 14 -18.88 10.04 36.20
N VAL A 15 -18.45 8.98 35.53
CA VAL A 15 -18.22 8.96 34.07
C VAL A 15 -19.55 9.22 33.34
N GLU A 16 -20.62 8.52 33.70
CA GLU A 16 -21.94 8.69 33.10
C GLU A 16 -22.58 10.04 33.42
N ALA A 17 -22.32 10.62 34.60
CA ALA A 17 -22.77 11.96 34.97
C ALA A 17 -22.14 13.04 34.07
N THR A 18 -20.85 12.86 33.72
CA THR A 18 -20.10 13.83 32.91
C THR A 18 -20.35 13.67 31.41
N LEU A 19 -20.31 12.43 30.90
CA LEU A 19 -20.37 12.14 29.47
C LEU A 19 -21.79 11.82 28.98
N GLY A 20 -22.68 11.46 29.91
CA GLY A 20 -24.02 10.97 29.64
C GLY A 20 -24.04 9.49 29.26
N LYS A 21 -25.21 8.85 29.44
CA LYS A 21 -25.41 7.44 29.08
C LYS A 21 -25.52 7.26 27.56
N PRO A 22 -25.00 6.16 26.99
CA PRO A 22 -25.21 5.83 25.59
C PRO A 22 -26.72 5.68 25.31
N PRO A 23 -27.27 6.30 24.25
CA PRO A 23 -28.66 6.08 23.88
C PRO A 23 -28.90 4.59 23.62
N SER A 24 -30.01 4.02 24.11
CA SER A 24 -30.33 2.58 23.94
C SER A 24 -30.24 2.10 22.48
N LYS A 25 -30.60 2.97 21.52
CA LYS A 25 -30.49 2.71 20.07
C LYS A 25 -29.05 2.57 19.56
N VAL A 26 -28.05 3.11 20.24
CA VAL A 26 -26.62 2.94 19.90
C VAL A 26 -26.15 1.56 20.33
N MET A 27 -26.55 1.11 21.52
CA MET A 27 -26.24 -0.23 22.03
C MET A 27 -26.95 -1.33 21.21
N LEU A 28 -28.17 -1.06 20.72
CA LEU A 28 -28.91 -1.98 19.84
C LEU A 28 -28.26 -2.21 18.46
N LYS A 29 -27.15 -1.57 18.11
CA LYS A 29 -26.39 -1.87 16.87
C LYS A 29 -25.41 -3.02 17.02
N GLN A 30 -25.20 -3.48 18.25
CA GLN A 30 -24.31 -4.57 18.60
C GLN A 30 -24.92 -5.92 18.21
N ILE A 31 -24.16 -6.73 17.49
CA ILE A 31 -24.54 -8.10 17.14
C ILE A 31 -23.48 -9.08 17.63
N SER A 32 -23.88 -10.31 17.93
CA SER A 32 -22.99 -11.37 18.41
C SER A 32 -22.43 -12.27 17.29
N THR A 33 -22.74 -11.95 16.03
CA THR A 33 -22.35 -12.72 14.86
C THR A 33 -22.05 -11.79 13.68
N LEU A 34 -21.05 -12.10 12.86
CA LEU A 34 -20.73 -11.40 11.61
C LEU A 34 -21.77 -11.71 10.52
N ASP A 35 -22.55 -10.69 10.17
CA ASP A 35 -23.43 -10.71 9.02
C ASP A 35 -22.68 -10.42 7.71
N GLU A 36 -23.42 -10.36 6.59
CA GLU A 36 -22.82 -10.12 5.27
C GLU A 36 -22.18 -8.74 5.14
N GLY A 37 -22.75 -7.73 5.82
CA GLY A 37 -22.18 -6.38 5.86
C GLY A 37 -20.83 -6.38 6.56
N CYS A 38 -20.72 -7.05 7.72
CA CYS A 38 -19.48 -7.22 8.44
C CYS A 38 -18.43 -7.95 7.59
N ARG A 39 -18.80 -9.06 6.91
CA ARG A 39 -17.89 -9.81 6.05
C ARG A 39 -17.37 -9.00 4.86
N THR A 40 -18.25 -8.20 4.25
CA THR A 40 -17.87 -7.29 3.17
C THR A 40 -16.84 -6.26 3.65
N ILE A 41 -17.05 -5.70 4.85
CA ILE A 41 -16.10 -4.76 5.45
C ILE A 41 -14.74 -5.43 5.69
N LEU A 42 -14.72 -6.63 6.28
CA LEU A 42 -13.49 -7.38 6.54
C LEU A 42 -12.72 -7.67 5.23
N ALA A 43 -13.43 -8.06 4.17
CA ALA A 43 -12.83 -8.34 2.85
C ALA A 43 -12.17 -7.11 2.20
N HIS A 44 -12.62 -5.90 2.54
CA HIS A 44 -12.11 -4.66 1.95
C HIS A 44 -11.17 -3.89 2.89
N SER A 45 -11.09 -4.26 4.16
CA SER A 45 -10.22 -3.60 5.14
C SER A 45 -8.78 -4.10 4.98
N PRO A 46 -7.81 -3.25 4.61
CA PRO A 46 -6.42 -3.65 4.52
C PRO A 46 -5.67 -3.53 5.86
N LEU A 47 -6.27 -2.86 6.85
CA LEU A 47 -5.63 -2.54 8.12
C LEU A 47 -6.65 -2.58 9.26
N ALA A 48 -6.24 -3.08 10.43
CA ALA A 48 -7.02 -2.98 11.65
C ALA A 48 -6.13 -2.63 12.85
N GLY A 49 -6.61 -1.76 13.73
CA GLY A 49 -6.06 -1.64 15.08
C GLY A 49 -6.46 -2.88 15.88
N PHE A 50 -5.50 -3.52 16.53
CA PHE A 50 -5.66 -4.81 17.20
C PHE A 50 -5.15 -4.73 18.63
N GLY A 51 -6.05 -4.92 19.59
CA GLY A 51 -5.76 -4.97 21.02
C GLY A 51 -5.79 -6.40 21.55
N TYR A 52 -4.73 -6.81 22.25
CA TYR A 52 -4.60 -8.15 22.82
C TYR A 52 -3.72 -8.16 24.08
N ARG A 53 -3.75 -9.24 24.86
CA ARG A 53 -2.74 -9.49 25.91
C ARG A 53 -1.72 -10.50 25.41
N ASP A 54 -0.44 -10.21 25.63
CA ASP A 54 0.64 -11.14 25.31
C ASP A 54 0.73 -12.30 26.34
N ALA A 55 1.70 -13.19 26.16
CA ALA A 55 1.88 -14.36 27.03
C ALA A 55 2.15 -13.98 28.51
N ASP A 56 2.69 -12.79 28.75
CA ASP A 56 2.95 -12.26 30.10
C ASP A 56 1.73 -11.50 30.66
N GLY A 57 0.62 -11.48 29.93
CA GLY A 57 -0.59 -10.75 30.30
C GLY A 57 -0.50 -9.24 30.10
N VAL A 58 0.54 -8.75 29.42
CA VAL A 58 0.72 -7.32 29.13
C VAL A 58 -0.19 -6.91 27.98
N GLY A 59 -0.95 -5.85 28.18
CA GLY A 59 -1.80 -5.27 27.14
C GLY A 59 -0.96 -4.68 26.01
N ARG A 60 -1.28 -5.08 24.78
CA ARG A 60 -0.65 -4.62 23.53
C ARG A 60 -1.72 -4.10 22.58
N THR A 61 -1.37 -3.05 21.85
CA THR A 61 -2.18 -2.50 20.76
C THR A 61 -1.26 -2.25 19.60
N THR A 62 -1.61 -2.70 18.40
CA THR A 62 -0.82 -2.45 17.19
C THR A 62 -1.73 -2.37 15.96
N PHE A 63 -1.17 -2.13 14.78
CA PHE A 63 -1.89 -2.27 13.52
C PHE A 63 -1.44 -3.53 12.78
N ILE A 64 -2.41 -4.33 12.35
CA ILE A 64 -2.18 -5.59 11.61
C ILE A 64 -2.84 -5.54 10.23
N GLY A 65 -2.34 -6.39 9.33
CA GLY A 65 -2.84 -6.53 7.96
C GLY A 65 -1.76 -6.28 6.90
N GLY A 66 -2.10 -5.44 5.92
CA GLY A 66 -1.23 -5.13 4.78
C GLY A 66 -1.89 -5.35 3.43
N THR A 67 -2.95 -6.15 3.37
CA THR A 67 -3.71 -6.39 2.14
C THR A 67 -5.20 -6.44 2.48
N PRO A 68 -6.09 -5.90 1.61
CA PRO A 68 -7.53 -6.05 1.79
C PRO A 68 -7.90 -7.53 1.98
N GLY A 69 -8.71 -7.82 3.01
CA GLY A 69 -9.16 -9.18 3.28
C GLY A 69 -8.16 -10.07 4.01
N PHE A 70 -7.18 -9.47 4.70
CA PHE A 70 -6.22 -10.22 5.53
C PHE A 70 -6.87 -11.02 6.67
N VAL A 71 -8.09 -10.65 7.09
CA VAL A 71 -8.91 -11.42 8.03
C VAL A 71 -9.85 -12.34 7.27
N ARG A 72 -9.78 -13.64 7.56
CA ARG A 72 -10.61 -14.68 6.93
C ARG A 72 -11.76 -15.08 7.86
N PRO A 73 -13.03 -14.80 7.50
CA PRO A 73 -14.19 -15.35 8.21
C PRO A 73 -14.39 -16.82 7.87
N HIS A 74 -14.48 -17.67 8.88
CA HIS A 74 -14.76 -19.11 8.75
C HIS A 74 -16.22 -19.45 9.05
N SER A 75 -16.84 -18.68 9.93
CA SER A 75 -18.25 -18.81 10.30
C SER A 75 -18.78 -17.43 10.73
N PRO A 76 -20.10 -17.28 11.02
CA PRO A 76 -20.62 -16.06 11.62
C PRO A 76 -19.96 -15.70 12.97
N THR A 77 -19.28 -16.62 13.64
CA THR A 77 -18.68 -16.39 14.97
C THR A 77 -17.20 -16.70 15.01
N ARG A 78 -16.54 -16.97 13.88
CA ARG A 78 -15.13 -17.34 13.86
C ARG A 78 -14.39 -16.67 12.71
N ILE A 79 -13.28 -16.03 13.04
CA ILE A 79 -12.35 -15.41 12.09
C ILE A 79 -10.92 -15.92 12.33
N SER A 80 -10.05 -15.72 11.35
CA SER A 80 -8.61 -15.95 11.51
C SER A 80 -7.80 -14.88 10.79
N PHE A 81 -6.56 -14.69 11.24
CA PHE A 81 -5.59 -13.79 10.63
C PHE A 81 -4.17 -14.21 11.01
N THR A 82 -3.19 -13.70 10.27
CA THR A 82 -1.77 -13.88 10.62
C THR A 82 -1.31 -12.75 11.53
N LEU A 83 -0.74 -13.10 12.68
CA LEU A 83 -0.05 -12.16 13.56
C LEU A 83 1.46 -12.33 13.31
N PRO A 84 2.14 -11.34 12.69
CA PRO A 84 3.55 -11.49 12.32
C PRO A 84 4.47 -11.63 13.54
N ASP A 85 4.23 -10.82 14.56
CA ASP A 85 5.05 -10.72 15.76
C ASP A 85 4.21 -10.87 17.03
N GLY A 86 4.72 -11.68 17.96
CA GLY A 86 4.10 -11.90 19.27
C GLY A 86 2.98 -12.94 19.28
N GLU A 87 2.42 -13.16 20.46
CA GLU A 87 1.32 -14.10 20.67
C GLU A 87 0.14 -13.39 21.33
N ALA A 88 -1.05 -13.55 20.76
CA ALA A 88 -2.28 -13.06 21.38
C ALA A 88 -2.92 -14.12 22.26
N HIS A 89 -3.34 -13.74 23.46
CA HIS A 89 -4.00 -14.60 24.42
C HIS A 89 -5.28 -13.96 24.94
N GLY A 90 -6.28 -14.81 25.20
CA GLY A 90 -7.51 -14.41 25.86
C GLY A 90 -8.33 -13.38 25.05
N PRO A 91 -8.87 -12.35 25.71
CA PRO A 91 -9.77 -11.37 25.09
C PRO A 91 -9.04 -10.44 24.12
N VAL A 92 -9.60 -10.29 22.93
CA VAL A 92 -9.05 -9.46 21.86
C VAL A 92 -10.10 -8.55 21.25
N SER A 93 -9.65 -7.44 20.68
CA SER A 93 -10.52 -6.45 20.06
C SER A 93 -9.89 -5.83 18.83
N PHE A 94 -10.74 -5.44 17.89
CA PHE A 94 -10.34 -4.91 16.59
C PHE A 94 -11.09 -3.62 16.28
N VAL A 95 -10.40 -2.70 15.60
CA VAL A 95 -11.02 -1.60 14.86
C VAL A 95 -10.53 -1.64 13.41
N PHE A 96 -11.42 -2.05 12.51
CA PHE A 96 -11.13 -2.16 11.08
C PHE A 96 -11.26 -0.81 10.39
N LEU A 97 -10.22 -0.48 9.60
CA LEU A 97 -10.15 0.77 8.85
C LEU A 97 -10.37 0.49 7.36
N LEU A 98 -11.30 1.23 6.75
CA LEU A 98 -11.54 1.22 5.31
C LEU A 98 -11.04 2.55 4.72
N PRO A 99 -9.97 2.55 3.90
CA PRO A 99 -9.43 3.78 3.33
C PRO A 99 -10.47 4.56 2.52
N GLY A 100 -10.64 5.85 2.87
CA GLY A 100 -11.63 6.74 2.27
C GLY A 100 -13.02 6.71 2.91
N VAL A 101 -13.26 5.80 3.88
CA VAL A 101 -14.55 5.68 4.60
C VAL A 101 -14.39 6.22 6.02
N GLY A 102 -15.37 7.01 6.48
CA GLY A 102 -15.33 7.62 7.81
C GLY A 102 -15.64 6.63 8.95
N GLU A 103 -16.68 5.82 8.78
CA GLU A 103 -17.10 4.82 9.76
C GLU A 103 -16.12 3.65 9.84
N THR A 104 -16.03 3.02 11.02
CA THR A 104 -15.17 1.85 11.25
C THR A 104 -16.01 0.66 11.72
N LEU A 105 -15.51 -0.56 11.53
CA LEU A 105 -16.12 -1.76 12.11
C LEU A 105 -15.31 -2.17 13.34
N ARG A 106 -15.97 -2.32 14.49
CA ARG A 106 -15.37 -2.88 15.70
C ARG A 106 -15.81 -4.33 15.87
N VAL A 107 -14.88 -5.19 16.23
CA VAL A 107 -15.12 -6.61 16.49
C VAL A 107 -14.38 -6.98 17.77
N ASN A 108 -15.08 -7.57 18.73
CA ASN A 108 -14.49 -8.10 19.95
C ASN A 108 -14.70 -9.61 20.01
N GLY A 109 -13.78 -10.31 20.67
CA GLY A 109 -13.79 -11.76 20.75
C GLY A 109 -12.72 -12.29 21.68
N SER A 110 -12.45 -13.59 21.59
CA SER A 110 -11.38 -14.24 22.33
C SER A 110 -10.59 -15.18 21.43
N VAL A 111 -9.28 -15.29 21.69
CA VAL A 111 -8.43 -16.26 20.98
C VAL A 111 -8.91 -17.67 21.30
N ALA A 112 -9.27 -18.42 20.26
CA ALA A 112 -9.82 -19.77 20.36
C ALA A 112 -8.73 -20.84 20.20
N GLU A 113 -7.91 -20.70 19.15
CA GLU A 113 -6.78 -21.58 18.88
C GLU A 113 -5.72 -20.87 18.04
N ARG A 114 -4.51 -21.44 17.99
CA ARG A 114 -3.41 -20.97 17.15
C ARG A 114 -2.82 -22.13 16.36
N LYS A 115 -2.55 -21.92 15.07
CA LYS A 115 -1.94 -22.90 14.16
C LYS A 115 -0.79 -22.24 13.41
N GLY A 116 0.43 -22.44 13.89
CA GLY A 116 1.59 -21.69 13.40
C GLY A 116 1.42 -20.19 13.67
N ALA A 117 1.59 -19.36 12.62
CA ALA A 117 1.39 -17.91 12.70
C ALA A 117 -0.08 -17.47 12.56
N GLU A 118 -1.01 -18.40 12.33
CA GLU A 118 -2.43 -18.11 12.19
C GLU A 118 -3.13 -18.14 13.56
N THR A 119 -3.81 -17.05 13.89
CA THR A 119 -4.59 -16.89 15.12
C THR A 119 -6.07 -16.97 14.79
N PHE A 120 -6.82 -17.83 15.49
CA PHE A 120 -8.26 -17.98 15.36
C PHE A 120 -8.96 -17.28 16.51
N VAL A 121 -9.99 -16.50 16.20
CA VAL A 121 -10.76 -15.73 17.19
C VAL A 121 -12.23 -16.09 17.09
N ASP A 122 -12.80 -16.42 18.24
CA ASP A 122 -14.24 -16.55 18.41
C ASP A 122 -14.84 -15.16 18.69
N VAL A 123 -15.67 -14.70 17.77
CA VAL A 123 -16.30 -13.38 17.79
C VAL A 123 -17.46 -13.40 18.77
N THR A 124 -17.45 -12.45 19.71
CA THR A 124 -18.52 -12.24 20.68
C THR A 124 -19.32 -10.97 20.37
N GLU A 125 -18.70 -10.02 19.68
CA GLU A 125 -19.31 -8.72 19.39
C GLU A 125 -18.85 -8.16 18.04
N ALA A 126 -19.77 -7.58 17.28
CA ALA A 126 -19.47 -6.75 16.12
C ALA A 126 -20.44 -5.56 16.01
N PHE A 127 -19.92 -4.38 15.64
CA PHE A 127 -20.73 -3.19 15.40
C PHE A 127 -20.01 -2.10 14.61
N VAL A 128 -20.78 -1.33 13.85
CA VAL A 128 -20.31 -0.13 13.16
C VAL A 128 -20.14 1.01 14.15
N HIS A 129 -18.95 1.58 14.19
CA HIS A 129 -18.60 2.76 14.97
C HIS A 129 -18.69 4.04 14.11
N CYS A 130 -19.07 5.15 14.74
CA CYS A 130 -19.29 6.42 14.06
C CYS A 130 -18.02 7.01 13.45
N ALA A 131 -18.19 7.89 12.46
CA ALA A 131 -17.11 8.47 11.67
C ALA A 131 -16.32 9.60 12.35
N GLN A 132 -16.72 10.05 13.55
CA GLN A 132 -16.17 11.28 14.13
C GLN A 132 -14.66 11.21 14.37
N ALA A 133 -14.11 10.08 14.82
CA ALA A 133 -12.66 9.94 15.03
C ALA A 133 -11.87 10.08 13.71
N VAL A 134 -12.34 9.44 12.63
CA VAL A 134 -11.71 9.51 11.31
C VAL A 134 -11.86 10.89 10.68
N ILE A 135 -13.02 11.54 10.85
CA ILE A 135 -13.27 12.89 10.32
C ILE A 135 -12.41 13.92 11.06
N ARG A 136 -12.39 13.87 12.40
CA ARG A 136 -11.56 14.78 13.22
C ARG A 136 -10.10 14.65 12.87
N SER A 137 -9.58 13.43 12.79
CA SER A 137 -8.18 13.16 12.48
C SER A 137 -7.77 13.47 11.03
N ARG A 138 -8.70 13.80 10.12
CA ARG A 138 -8.45 13.89 8.68
C ARG A 138 -7.65 12.69 8.13
N LEU A 139 -7.88 11.50 8.69
CA LEU A 139 -7.04 10.31 8.47
C LEU A 139 -6.76 10.00 7.00
N TRP A 140 -7.74 10.27 6.12
CA TRP A 140 -7.66 9.98 4.68
C TRP A 140 -7.30 11.19 3.80
N GLN A 141 -7.01 12.33 4.40
CA GLN A 141 -6.56 13.51 3.66
C GLN A 141 -5.02 13.50 3.56
N PRO A 142 -4.45 14.17 2.53
CA PRO A 142 -3.01 14.38 2.48
C PRO A 142 -2.50 15.00 3.79
N PRO A 143 -1.33 14.55 4.30
CA PRO A 143 -0.78 15.11 5.52
C PRO A 143 -0.54 16.60 5.37
N GLY A 144 -0.88 17.37 6.42
CA GLY A 144 -0.44 18.75 6.55
C GLY A 144 1.03 18.83 6.98
N PRO A 145 1.64 20.03 6.95
CA PRO A 145 2.99 20.22 7.47
C PRO A 145 3.05 19.77 8.93
N PRO A 146 4.09 19.00 9.34
CA PRO A 146 4.17 18.45 10.68
C PRO A 146 4.32 19.59 11.70
N PRO A 147 3.53 19.59 12.80
CA PRO A 147 3.72 20.56 13.86
C PRO A 147 5.06 20.32 14.56
N GLN A 148 5.66 21.39 15.07
CA GLN A 148 6.90 21.31 15.84
C GLN A 148 6.63 20.55 17.15
N ALA A 149 7.45 19.54 17.43
CA ALA A 149 7.36 18.82 18.68
C ALA A 149 7.74 19.74 19.86
N PRO A 150 6.95 19.74 20.95
CA PRO A 150 7.31 20.49 22.14
C PRO A 150 8.53 19.86 22.83
N GLU A 151 9.29 20.67 23.55
CA GLU A 151 10.36 20.17 24.41
C GLU A 151 9.74 19.36 25.57
N VAL A 152 10.17 18.11 25.73
CA VAL A 152 9.64 17.20 26.75
C VAL A 152 10.40 17.39 28.06
N GLN A 153 9.74 17.86 29.11
CA GLN A 153 10.37 18.05 30.43
C GLN A 153 10.38 16.76 31.26
N GLY A 154 11.43 16.55 32.07
CA GLY A 154 11.54 15.39 32.97
C GLY A 154 11.91 14.08 32.26
N ASP A 155 12.47 13.13 33.01
CA ASP A 155 12.87 11.82 32.47
C ASP A 155 11.69 10.88 32.27
N GLY A 156 11.78 10.00 31.28
CA GLY A 156 10.80 8.92 31.09
C GLY A 156 10.71 8.42 29.64
N PRO A 157 9.82 7.45 29.38
CA PRO A 157 9.72 6.78 28.08
C PRO A 157 9.38 7.71 26.91
N LEU A 158 8.71 8.84 27.17
CA LEU A 158 8.31 9.78 26.12
C LEU A 158 9.47 10.63 25.59
N ARG A 159 10.65 10.57 26.21
CA ARG A 159 11.91 11.16 25.69
C ARG A 159 12.66 10.24 24.72
N GLY A 160 12.13 9.06 24.42
CA GLY A 160 12.75 8.15 23.45
C GLY A 160 12.89 8.78 22.05
N PRO A 161 13.85 8.31 21.25
CA PRO A 161 14.13 8.87 19.93
C PRO A 161 12.88 8.93 19.03
N GLY A 162 12.57 10.12 18.49
CA GLY A 162 11.47 10.34 17.55
C GLY A 162 10.05 10.27 18.14
N ILE A 163 9.88 9.97 19.43
CA ILE A 163 8.54 9.82 20.05
C ILE A 163 7.79 11.15 20.10
N ALA A 164 8.45 12.22 20.56
CA ALA A 164 7.82 13.54 20.64
C ALA A 164 7.36 14.05 19.26
N ASP A 165 8.19 13.87 18.24
CA ASP A 165 7.87 14.20 16.84
C ASP A 165 6.70 13.35 16.31
N PHE A 166 6.67 12.06 16.64
CA PHE A 166 5.59 11.18 16.24
C PHE A 166 4.28 11.57 16.92
N VAL A 167 4.28 11.81 18.23
CA VAL A 167 3.09 12.25 18.99
C VAL A 167 2.59 13.59 18.45
N ALA A 168 3.48 14.55 18.18
CA ALA A 168 3.10 15.84 17.63
C ALA A 168 2.39 15.71 16.27
N ALA A 169 2.85 14.79 15.41
CA ALA A 169 2.26 14.57 14.09
C ALA A 169 1.05 13.60 14.08
N ALA A 170 0.87 12.80 15.12
CA ALA A 170 -0.16 11.76 15.16
C ALA A 170 -1.56 12.38 15.33
N GLN A 171 -2.46 12.07 14.39
CA GLN A 171 -3.84 12.58 14.42
C GLN A 171 -4.87 11.50 14.72
N PHE A 172 -4.47 10.23 14.67
CA PHE A 172 -5.34 9.08 14.90
C PHE A 172 -4.64 8.02 15.74
N LEU A 173 -5.37 7.37 16.63
CA LEU A 173 -4.89 6.19 17.36
C LEU A 173 -5.99 5.16 17.59
N ALA A 174 -5.58 3.91 17.77
CA ALA A 174 -6.39 2.85 18.33
C ALA A 174 -6.02 2.70 19.82
N LEU A 175 -7.01 2.72 20.71
CA LEU A 175 -6.86 2.66 22.15
C LEU A 175 -7.50 1.37 22.68
N SER A 176 -6.71 0.46 23.24
CA SER A 176 -7.19 -0.80 23.80
C SER A 176 -7.25 -0.75 25.34
N THR A 177 -8.35 -1.26 25.87
CA THR A 177 -8.63 -1.38 27.30
C THR A 177 -9.27 -2.74 27.57
N TRP A 178 -9.24 -3.19 28.83
CA TRP A 178 -9.78 -4.47 29.26
C TRP A 178 -10.65 -4.27 30.50
N ASP A 179 -11.65 -5.11 30.70
CA ASP A 179 -12.42 -5.13 31.94
C ASP A 179 -11.91 -6.22 32.90
N ASP A 180 -12.51 -6.26 34.09
CA ASP A 180 -12.23 -7.20 35.18
C ASP A 180 -12.81 -8.61 34.96
N VAL A 181 -13.66 -8.80 33.95
CA VAL A 181 -14.31 -10.08 33.62
C VAL A 181 -13.79 -10.70 32.31
N GLY A 182 -12.71 -10.16 31.75
CA GLY A 182 -12.07 -10.68 30.55
C GLY A 182 -12.73 -10.22 29.25
N GLY A 183 -13.25 -9.00 29.19
CA GLY A 183 -13.57 -8.26 27.98
C GLY A 183 -12.37 -7.46 27.48
N SER A 184 -12.38 -7.15 26.19
CA SER A 184 -11.39 -6.28 25.53
C SER A 184 -12.11 -5.34 24.58
N ASP A 185 -11.66 -4.10 24.53
CA ASP A 185 -12.26 -3.06 23.71
C ASP A 185 -11.17 -2.18 23.08
N THR A 186 -11.16 -2.10 21.75
CA THR A 186 -10.26 -1.21 21.00
C THR A 186 -11.06 -0.09 20.36
N SER A 187 -10.88 1.14 20.82
CA SER A 187 -11.62 2.33 20.37
C SER A 187 -10.76 3.24 19.48
N PRO A 188 -11.29 3.74 18.35
CA PRO A 188 -10.59 4.74 17.56
C PRO A 188 -10.69 6.11 18.23
N ARG A 189 -9.56 6.81 18.35
CA ARG A 189 -9.49 8.21 18.77
C ARG A 189 -8.88 9.03 17.64
N GLY A 190 -9.37 10.24 17.47
CA GLY A 190 -8.86 11.13 16.44
C GLY A 190 -9.14 12.59 16.78
N ASP A 191 -8.13 13.42 16.56
CA ASP A 191 -8.15 14.85 16.90
C ASP A 191 -7.15 15.65 16.06
N GLN A 192 -7.23 16.97 16.15
CA GLN A 192 -6.27 17.92 15.57
C GLN A 192 -5.87 18.99 16.60
N PRO A 193 -4.67 19.57 16.48
CA PRO A 193 -3.61 19.24 15.51
C PRO A 193 -2.95 17.87 15.76
N THR A 194 -3.10 17.33 16.98
CA THR A 194 -2.66 16.00 17.40
C THR A 194 -3.72 15.30 18.26
N VAL A 195 -3.74 13.97 18.23
CA VAL A 195 -4.62 13.12 19.06
C VAL A 195 -4.19 13.02 20.51
N ALA A 196 -2.91 13.26 20.81
CA ALA A 196 -2.36 13.13 22.16
C ALA A 196 -1.32 14.20 22.44
N ARG A 197 -1.21 14.64 23.70
CA ARG A 197 -0.26 15.66 24.13
C ARG A 197 0.65 15.12 25.22
N ILE A 198 1.95 15.39 25.08
CA ILE A 198 2.94 15.11 26.11
C ILE A 198 2.90 16.27 27.13
N LEU A 199 2.73 15.94 28.41
CA LEU A 199 2.86 16.92 29.50
C LEU A 199 4.27 16.92 30.11
N ASP A 200 4.87 15.74 30.22
CA ASP A 200 6.24 15.52 30.71
C ASP A 200 6.77 14.17 30.18
N GLY A 201 7.98 13.75 30.59
CA GLY A 201 8.64 12.53 30.13
C GLY A 201 7.85 11.23 30.38
N ARG A 202 6.81 11.25 31.21
CA ARG A 202 5.97 10.08 31.53
C ARG A 202 4.48 10.28 31.26
N THR A 203 4.01 11.51 31.11
CA THR A 203 2.57 11.77 31.10
C THR A 203 2.07 12.14 29.71
N LEU A 204 1.13 11.34 29.20
CA LEU A 204 0.41 11.59 27.96
C LEU A 204 -1.06 11.93 28.28
N VAL A 205 -1.65 12.89 27.56
CA VAL A 205 -3.07 13.24 27.71
C VAL A 205 -3.81 13.17 26.38
N ILE A 206 -5.00 12.57 26.38
CA ILE A 206 -5.88 12.40 25.22
C ILE A 206 -7.23 13.06 25.52
N ALA A 207 -7.71 13.91 24.60
CA ALA A 207 -9.00 14.57 24.75
C ALA A 207 -10.15 13.58 24.51
N ASP A 208 -11.14 13.54 25.41
CA ASP A 208 -12.41 12.88 25.16
C ASP A 208 -13.47 13.91 24.73
N ARG A 209 -13.73 13.92 23.42
CA ARG A 209 -14.64 14.86 22.76
C ARG A 209 -16.02 14.26 22.57
N LYS A 210 -17.05 15.13 22.51
CA LYS A 210 -18.46 14.75 22.35
C LYS A 210 -18.64 13.71 21.23
N GLY A 211 -19.09 12.52 21.60
CA GLY A 211 -19.25 11.42 20.66
C GLY A 211 -20.68 10.89 20.57
N ASN A 212 -20.78 9.62 20.20
CA ASN A 212 -22.00 8.81 20.34
C ASN A 212 -22.32 8.43 21.80
N LYS A 213 -21.59 8.98 22.79
CA LYS A 213 -21.65 8.70 24.23
C LYS A 213 -21.42 7.22 24.56
N ARG A 214 -20.74 6.49 23.68
CA ARG A 214 -20.34 5.11 23.95
C ARG A 214 -19.02 5.13 24.70
N THR A 215 -19.03 4.64 25.94
CA THR A 215 -17.98 4.82 26.94
C THR A 215 -17.32 3.48 27.34
N ASP A 216 -17.34 2.45 26.48
CA ASP A 216 -16.82 1.10 26.80
C ASP A 216 -15.40 1.18 27.39
N SER A 217 -14.49 1.87 26.70
CA SER A 217 -13.09 1.98 27.17
C SER A 217 -12.96 2.74 28.50
N LEU A 218 -13.89 3.65 28.80
CA LEU A 218 -13.87 4.40 30.06
C LEU A 218 -14.42 3.58 31.22
N HIS A 219 -15.44 2.76 30.96
CA HIS A 219 -15.97 1.81 31.94
C HIS A 219 -14.93 0.75 32.30
N ASN A 220 -14.16 0.30 31.30
CA ASN A 220 -13.03 -0.59 31.50
C ASN A 220 -11.97 0.05 32.40
N LEU A 221 -11.56 1.30 32.12
CA LEU A 221 -10.53 2.01 32.88
C LEU A 221 -10.87 2.26 34.36
N VAL A 222 -12.15 2.39 34.69
CA VAL A 222 -12.61 2.50 36.08
C VAL A 222 -12.34 1.21 36.87
N ARG A 223 -12.30 0.05 36.19
CA ARG A 223 -12.12 -1.27 36.82
C ARG A 223 -10.69 -1.79 36.71
N ASP A 224 -10.03 -1.53 35.58
CA ASP A 224 -8.66 -1.91 35.27
C ASP A 224 -7.98 -0.72 34.58
N ASP A 225 -7.06 -0.07 35.30
CA ASP A 225 -6.39 1.15 34.83
C ASP A 225 -5.38 0.89 33.70
N ARG A 226 -5.09 -0.37 33.36
CA ARG A 226 -4.13 -0.71 32.31
C ARG A 226 -4.67 -0.34 30.93
N ILE A 227 -3.82 0.34 30.17
CA ILE A 227 -4.15 0.83 28.83
C ILE A 227 -3.00 0.61 27.87
N SER A 228 -3.35 0.39 26.60
CA SER A 228 -2.39 0.34 25.50
C SER A 228 -2.96 1.06 24.29
N LEU A 229 -2.10 1.66 23.48
CA LEU A 229 -2.50 2.34 22.25
C LEU A 229 -1.45 2.22 21.15
N ALA A 230 -1.93 2.35 19.92
CA ALA A 230 -1.12 2.47 18.72
C ALA A 230 -1.56 3.70 17.92
N ALA A 231 -0.64 4.60 17.59
CA ALA A 231 -0.93 5.83 16.86
C ALA A 231 -0.39 5.81 15.42
N LEU A 232 -1.11 6.47 14.52
CA LEU A 232 -0.77 6.65 13.12
C LEU A 232 -0.54 8.12 12.80
N VAL A 233 0.42 8.36 11.89
CA VAL A 233 0.63 9.64 11.22
C VAL A 233 0.31 9.44 9.75
N PRO A 234 -0.69 10.15 9.18
CA PRO A 234 -0.96 10.09 7.74
C PRO A 234 0.32 10.32 6.92
N GLY A 235 0.57 9.47 5.94
CA GLY A 235 1.75 9.51 5.09
C GLY A 235 3.00 8.80 5.65
N ARG A 236 3.01 8.34 6.90
CA ARG A 236 4.14 7.56 7.49
C ARG A 236 3.79 6.08 7.61
N THR A 237 4.79 5.20 7.52
CA THR A 237 4.57 3.75 7.70
C THR A 237 4.90 3.28 9.11
N GLY A 238 5.58 4.09 9.91
CA GLY A 238 5.80 3.80 11.32
C GLY A 238 4.50 3.82 12.15
N VAL A 239 4.56 3.15 13.30
CA VAL A 239 3.51 3.14 14.32
C VAL A 239 4.15 3.48 15.66
N LEU A 240 3.52 4.36 16.43
CA LEU A 240 3.89 4.61 17.83
C LEU A 240 3.07 3.69 18.72
N HIS A 241 3.74 2.90 19.55
CA HIS A 241 3.13 2.04 20.57
C HIS A 241 3.36 2.65 21.95
N VAL A 242 2.29 2.76 22.75
CA VAL A 242 2.37 3.25 24.13
C VAL A 242 1.56 2.32 25.04
N SER A 243 2.12 1.98 26.18
CA SER A 243 1.40 1.28 27.25
C SER A 243 1.65 1.94 28.61
N GLY A 244 0.68 1.82 29.51
CA GLY A 244 0.74 2.44 30.82
C GLY A 244 -0.55 2.31 31.61
N ARG A 245 -0.79 3.28 32.50
CA ARG A 245 -1.98 3.36 33.36
C ARG A 245 -2.78 4.63 33.07
N GLY A 246 -4.05 4.47 32.74
CA GLY A 246 -4.96 5.55 32.40
C GLY A 246 -5.90 5.93 33.54
N ALA A 247 -6.13 7.23 33.71
CA ALA A 247 -7.18 7.79 34.57
C ALA A 247 -8.03 8.79 33.78
N ILE A 248 -9.30 8.94 34.16
CA ILE A 248 -10.24 9.87 33.53
C ILE A 248 -10.35 11.11 34.40
N THR A 249 -10.31 12.30 33.78
CA THR A 249 -10.43 13.59 34.48
C THR A 249 -11.35 14.54 33.73
N ASP A 250 -12.09 15.36 34.48
CA ASP A 250 -12.85 16.53 34.03
C ASP A 250 -12.25 17.84 34.56
N ASP A 251 -10.98 17.82 34.96
CA ASP A 251 -10.31 18.99 35.53
C ASP A 251 -10.35 20.19 34.57
N PRO A 252 -10.98 21.32 34.95
CA PRO A 252 -11.25 22.41 34.03
C PRO A 252 -9.99 23.12 33.56
N GLU A 253 -8.93 23.16 34.37
CA GLU A 253 -7.66 23.80 33.99
C GLU A 253 -6.97 22.99 32.89
N LEU A 254 -6.87 21.66 33.06
CA LEU A 254 -6.30 20.77 32.04
C LEU A 254 -7.14 20.81 30.76
N LEU A 255 -8.46 20.66 30.86
CA LEU A 255 -9.35 20.65 29.68
C LEU A 255 -9.28 21.97 28.90
N ALA A 256 -9.17 23.11 29.59
CA ALA A 256 -9.01 24.41 28.94
C ALA A 256 -7.76 24.46 28.04
N THR A 257 -6.66 23.81 28.44
CA THR A 257 -5.45 23.75 27.61
C THR A 257 -5.65 22.97 26.29
N MET A 258 -6.67 22.13 26.22
CA MET A 258 -6.99 21.26 25.08
C MET A 258 -8.13 21.82 24.21
N ALA A 259 -8.56 23.06 24.49
CA ALA A 259 -9.67 23.69 23.82
C ALA A 259 -9.38 23.96 22.33
N LEU A 260 -10.34 23.63 21.47
CA LEU A 260 -10.32 24.02 20.06
C LEU A 260 -11.22 25.22 19.88
N ARG A 261 -10.62 26.34 19.44
CA ARG A 261 -11.31 27.63 19.26
C ARG A 261 -12.13 28.01 20.51
N GLY A 262 -11.54 27.82 21.69
CA GLY A 262 -12.18 28.12 22.98
C GLY A 262 -13.17 27.07 23.49
N THR A 263 -13.37 25.95 22.79
CA THR A 263 -14.25 24.86 23.23
C THR A 263 -13.42 23.70 23.82
N PRO A 264 -13.40 23.50 25.15
CA PRO A 264 -12.70 22.38 25.78
C PRO A 264 -13.39 21.04 25.48
N PRO A 265 -12.64 19.91 25.55
CA PRO A 265 -13.25 18.58 25.61
C PRO A 265 -14.06 18.41 26.91
N HIS A 266 -14.89 17.37 26.97
CA HIS A 266 -15.72 17.11 28.15
C HIS A 266 -14.99 16.35 29.26
N ALA A 267 -14.01 15.55 28.88
CA ALA A 267 -13.09 14.88 29.78
C ALA A 267 -11.76 14.66 29.05
N ALA A 268 -10.76 14.17 29.77
CA ALA A 268 -9.50 13.72 29.22
C ALA A 268 -9.08 12.40 29.85
N LEU A 269 -8.34 11.59 29.09
CA LEU A 269 -7.57 10.48 29.64
C LEU A 269 -6.16 10.98 29.93
N VAL A 270 -5.71 10.80 31.16
CA VAL A 270 -4.34 11.04 31.61
C VAL A 270 -3.66 9.68 31.76
N ILE A 271 -2.56 9.48 31.06
CA ILE A 271 -1.85 8.21 30.99
C ILE A 271 -0.45 8.40 31.60
N ASP A 272 -0.16 7.67 32.67
CA ASP A 272 1.21 7.45 33.15
C ASP A 272 1.84 6.35 32.31
N VAL A 273 2.83 6.72 31.52
CA VAL A 273 3.43 5.89 30.46
C VAL A 273 4.56 5.03 31.04
N ASP A 274 4.43 3.73 30.87
CA ASP A 274 5.45 2.75 31.24
C ASP A 274 6.39 2.45 30.07
N ARG A 275 5.85 2.38 28.84
CA ARG A 275 6.61 2.13 27.62
C ARG A 275 6.09 2.97 26.48
N ALA A 276 7.01 3.52 25.69
CA ALA A 276 6.70 4.17 24.43
C ALA A 276 7.80 3.84 23.41
N GLU A 277 7.42 3.46 22.19
CA GLU A 277 8.37 3.17 21.11
C GLU A 277 7.74 3.43 19.74
N VAL A 278 8.56 3.83 18.77
CA VAL A 278 8.15 3.91 17.37
C VAL A 278 8.78 2.75 16.63
N THR A 279 7.96 1.95 15.94
CA THR A 279 8.45 0.84 15.11
C THR A 279 8.01 1.03 13.67
N ALA A 280 8.80 0.51 12.73
CA ALA A 280 8.31 0.30 11.38
C ALA A 280 7.12 -0.68 11.40
N SER A 281 6.18 -0.53 10.47
CA SER A 281 5.05 -1.44 10.33
C SER A 281 4.85 -1.89 8.89
N ASP A 282 5.15 -3.17 8.63
CA ASP A 282 4.89 -3.82 7.35
C ASP A 282 3.40 -3.82 7.00
N ALA A 283 2.53 -3.90 8.02
CA ALA A 283 1.08 -3.81 7.82
C ALA A 283 0.69 -2.46 7.24
N VAL A 284 1.16 -1.35 7.83
CA VAL A 284 0.87 0.00 7.31
C VAL A 284 1.52 0.19 5.94
N ALA A 285 2.79 -0.18 5.79
CA ALA A 285 3.51 -0.04 4.52
C ALA A 285 2.81 -0.78 3.36
N ARG A 286 2.53 -2.08 3.53
CA ARG A 286 1.91 -2.91 2.47
C ARG A 286 0.47 -2.49 2.18
N SER A 287 -0.26 -2.04 3.20
CA SER A 287 -1.65 -1.61 3.04
C SER A 287 -1.80 -0.41 2.11
N ARG A 288 -0.73 0.38 1.94
CA ARG A 288 -0.71 1.61 1.13
C ARG A 288 -1.88 2.54 1.47
N VAL A 289 -2.31 2.56 2.73
CA VAL A 289 -3.51 3.27 3.23
C VAL A 289 -3.49 4.77 2.96
N TRP A 290 -2.31 5.36 2.76
CA TRP A 290 -2.12 6.79 2.47
C TRP A 290 -2.19 7.14 0.99
N THR A 291 -1.99 6.16 0.11
CA THR A 291 -2.04 6.41 -1.33
C THR A 291 -3.51 6.64 -1.74
N ALA A 292 -3.87 7.83 -2.21
CA ALA A 292 -5.27 8.13 -2.59
C ALA A 292 -5.83 7.15 -3.65
N ALA A 293 -4.96 6.59 -4.51
CA ALA A 293 -5.32 5.53 -5.45
C ALA A 293 -5.55 4.15 -4.80
N THR A 294 -5.54 4.04 -3.47
CA THR A 294 -5.92 2.83 -2.71
C THR A 294 -7.22 3.00 -1.92
N HIS A 295 -7.86 4.16 -2.02
CA HIS A 295 -9.15 4.46 -1.37
C HIS A 295 -10.33 4.02 -2.23
N LEU A 296 -11.33 3.39 -1.61
CA LEU A 296 -12.49 2.88 -2.35
C LEU A 296 -13.29 4.04 -2.94
N ASP A 297 -13.72 3.91 -4.19
CA ASP A 297 -14.65 4.89 -4.78
C ASP A 297 -15.98 4.86 -4.01
N ARG A 298 -16.57 6.05 -3.82
CA ARG A 298 -17.89 6.20 -3.19
C ARG A 298 -18.97 5.56 -4.07
N GLY A 299 -19.17 4.26 -3.92
CA GLY A 299 -20.13 3.45 -4.67
C GLY A 299 -19.86 1.94 -4.60
N THR A 300 -18.63 1.52 -4.32
CA THR A 300 -18.24 0.10 -4.20
C THR A 300 -18.08 -0.36 -2.75
N ALA A 301 -17.79 0.56 -1.82
CA ALA A 301 -17.79 0.25 -0.38
C ALA A 301 -19.23 0.03 0.11
N PRO A 302 -19.49 -0.97 0.98
CA PRO A 302 -20.78 -1.12 1.63
C PRO A 302 -21.13 0.17 2.39
N ASP A 303 -22.39 0.60 2.33
CA ASP A 303 -22.82 1.75 3.13
C ASP A 303 -22.92 1.30 4.59
N LEU A 304 -21.90 1.62 5.40
CA LEU A 304 -21.82 1.25 6.81
C LEU A 304 -23.05 1.73 7.61
N MET A 305 -23.81 2.71 7.12
CA MET A 305 -25.05 3.14 7.74
C MET A 305 -26.23 2.24 7.43
N VAL A 306 -26.26 1.62 6.26
CA VAL A 306 -27.23 0.57 5.94
C VAL A 306 -26.98 -0.63 6.85
N VAL A 307 -25.71 -1.05 6.97
CA VAL A 307 -25.30 -2.13 7.89
C VAL A 307 -25.72 -1.81 9.33
N ALA A 308 -25.41 -0.60 9.82
CA ALA A 308 -25.81 -0.18 11.17
C ALA A 308 -27.34 -0.11 11.36
N GLY A 309 -28.09 0.24 10.30
CA GLY A 309 -29.55 0.24 10.29
C GLY A 309 -30.14 -1.17 10.33
N ASP A 310 -29.54 -2.10 9.61
CA ASP A 310 -29.95 -3.51 9.59
C ASP A 310 -29.72 -4.17 10.95
N HIS A 311 -28.58 -3.89 11.61
CA HIS A 311 -28.32 -4.36 12.97
C HIS A 311 -29.38 -3.85 13.96
N LEU A 312 -29.69 -2.54 13.90
CA LEU A 312 -30.72 -1.93 14.75
C LEU A 312 -32.09 -2.58 14.51
N ALA A 313 -32.47 -2.80 13.26
CA ALA A 313 -33.74 -3.44 12.91
C ALA A 313 -33.80 -4.90 13.40
N ALA A 314 -32.70 -5.64 13.29
CA ALA A 314 -32.60 -7.03 13.73
C ALA A 314 -32.77 -7.15 15.25
N ASN A 315 -32.14 -6.27 16.03
CA ASN A 315 -32.27 -6.29 17.49
C ASN A 315 -33.61 -5.73 17.99
N LEU A 316 -34.20 -4.75 17.31
CA LEU A 316 -35.57 -4.29 17.61
C LEU A 316 -36.62 -5.38 17.35
N ALA A 317 -36.40 -6.27 16.38
CA ALA A 317 -37.28 -7.41 16.11
C ALA A 317 -37.19 -8.52 17.18
N LYS A 318 -36.10 -8.56 17.97
CA LYS A 318 -35.94 -9.47 19.11
C LYS A 318 -36.61 -8.94 20.39
N GLY A 319 -36.86 -7.64 20.49
CA GLY A 319 -37.72 -7.05 21.53
C GLY A 319 -39.17 -6.91 21.05
N ASP A 320 -40.12 -6.65 21.96
CA ASP A 320 -41.58 -6.54 21.70
C ASP A 320 -42.02 -5.41 20.70
N ASN A 321 -41.10 -4.84 19.92
CA ASN A 321 -41.31 -3.71 19.01
C ASN A 321 -41.31 -4.11 17.52
N GLY A 322 -41.96 -5.22 17.16
CA GLY A 322 -41.99 -5.77 15.80
C GLY A 322 -42.55 -4.83 14.71
N LEU A 323 -43.44 -3.90 15.08
CA LEU A 323 -43.97 -2.88 14.16
C LEU A 323 -42.89 -1.87 13.73
N ALA A 324 -42.06 -1.43 14.68
CA ALA A 324 -40.97 -0.49 14.43
C ALA A 324 -39.88 -1.12 13.56
N ALA A 325 -39.56 -2.41 13.77
CA ALA A 325 -38.60 -3.14 12.95
C ALA A 325 -39.07 -3.31 11.49
N ARG A 326 -40.38 -3.57 11.28
CA ARG A 326 -40.98 -3.67 9.94
C ARG A 326 -40.98 -2.33 9.20
N LEU A 327 -41.30 -1.24 9.90
CA LEU A 327 -41.23 0.13 9.37
C LEU A 327 -39.80 0.49 8.96
N LEU A 328 -38.79 0.21 9.80
CA LEU A 328 -37.39 0.51 9.50
C LEU A 328 -36.88 -0.24 8.25
N LYS A 329 -37.18 -1.55 8.15
CA LYS A 329 -36.84 -2.38 6.98
C LYS A 329 -37.57 -1.93 5.71
N GLY A 330 -38.82 -1.45 5.85
CA GLY A 330 -39.58 -0.89 4.74
C GLY A 330 -38.95 0.40 4.20
N VAL A 331 -38.53 1.29 5.10
CA VAL A 331 -37.86 2.55 4.76
C VAL A 331 -36.51 2.29 4.10
N ALA A 332 -35.69 1.36 4.60
CA ALA A 332 -34.37 1.04 4.03
C ALA A 332 -34.40 0.50 2.59
N ARG A 333 -35.52 -0.06 2.14
CA ARG A 333 -35.72 -0.61 0.77
C ARG A 333 -36.11 0.44 -0.27
N ILE A 334 -36.37 1.69 0.13
CA ILE A 334 -36.72 2.77 -0.80
C ILE A 334 -35.48 3.18 -1.62
N PRO A 335 -35.50 3.08 -2.96
CA PRO A 335 -34.35 3.45 -3.79
C PRO A 335 -33.90 4.90 -3.54
N GLY A 336 -32.62 5.10 -3.24
CA GLY A 336 -32.05 6.44 -3.00
C GLY A 336 -32.20 7.01 -1.58
N ILE A 337 -32.95 6.35 -0.69
CA ILE A 337 -33.12 6.82 0.69
C ILE A 337 -31.84 6.73 1.52
N GLY A 338 -30.98 5.73 1.26
CA GLY A 338 -29.66 5.61 1.90
C GLY A 338 -28.79 6.84 1.60
N ARG A 339 -28.80 7.32 0.34
CA ARG A 339 -28.11 8.56 -0.05
C ARG A 339 -28.68 9.79 0.66
N LEU A 340 -29.98 9.85 0.88
CA LEU A 340 -30.62 10.95 1.62
C LEU A 340 -30.26 10.91 3.12
N LEU A 341 -30.38 9.75 3.76
CA LEU A 341 -30.02 9.53 5.17
C LEU A 341 -28.54 9.85 5.40
N ARG A 342 -27.67 9.45 4.49
CA ARG A 342 -26.24 9.79 4.50
C ARG A 342 -26.02 11.30 4.48
N ARG A 343 -26.69 12.05 3.59
CA ARG A 343 -26.58 13.52 3.55
C ARG A 343 -27.06 14.19 4.84
N VAL A 344 -28.17 13.70 5.41
CA VAL A 344 -28.71 14.22 6.68
C VAL A 344 -27.70 13.99 7.81
N MET A 345 -27.14 12.79 7.90
CA MET A 345 -26.17 12.45 8.92
C MET A 345 -24.84 13.19 8.73
N ASN A 346 -24.33 13.32 7.49
CA ASN A 346 -23.15 14.13 7.20
C ASN A 346 -23.36 15.59 7.64
N ARG A 347 -24.55 16.16 7.42
CA ARG A 347 -24.90 17.49 7.97
C ARG A 347 -24.91 17.51 9.50
N ALA A 348 -25.44 16.48 10.14
CA ALA A 348 -25.46 16.38 11.59
C ALA A 348 -24.04 16.30 12.17
N TYR A 349 -23.17 15.47 11.58
CA TYR A 349 -21.74 15.40 11.93
C TYR A 349 -21.06 16.75 11.74
N GLY A 350 -21.20 17.38 10.57
CA GLY A 350 -20.59 18.69 10.31
C GLY A 350 -21.09 19.80 11.24
N SER A 351 -22.38 19.80 11.58
CA SER A 351 -22.95 20.75 12.54
C SER A 351 -22.42 20.53 13.96
N GLY A 352 -22.30 19.27 14.40
CA GLY A 352 -21.72 18.92 15.69
C GLY A 352 -20.24 19.32 15.79
N LEU A 353 -19.46 18.97 14.77
CA LEU A 353 -18.03 19.26 14.71
C LEU A 353 -17.73 20.77 14.69
N ARG A 354 -18.51 21.58 13.96
CA ARG A 354 -18.40 23.06 14.01
C ARG A 354 -18.60 23.61 15.41
N LYS A 355 -19.60 23.10 16.15
CA LYS A 355 -19.83 23.49 17.55
C LYS A 355 -18.71 23.07 18.52
N GLU A 356 -17.83 22.17 18.09
CA GLU A 356 -16.65 21.73 18.85
C GLU A 356 -15.36 22.43 18.39
N GLY A 357 -15.44 23.39 17.47
CA GLY A 357 -14.29 24.18 17.00
C GLY A 357 -13.64 23.67 15.70
N TYR A 358 -14.27 22.73 14.98
CA TYR A 358 -13.77 22.21 13.70
C TYR A 358 -14.48 22.84 12.49
N ASP A 359 -14.26 24.14 12.24
CA ASP A 359 -15.00 24.84 11.18
C ASP A 359 -14.50 24.56 9.75
N ASP A 360 -13.26 24.11 9.61
CA ASP A 360 -12.63 23.89 8.29
C ASP A 360 -12.80 22.45 7.77
N LEU A 361 -13.62 21.63 8.44
CA LEU A 361 -13.84 20.23 8.04
C LEU A 361 -14.99 20.12 7.03
N GLU A 362 -14.65 19.81 5.77
CA GLU A 362 -15.63 19.36 4.79
C GLU A 362 -16.05 17.91 5.06
N VAL A 363 -17.26 17.74 5.61
CA VAL A 363 -17.83 16.40 5.88
C VAL A 363 -18.34 15.71 4.60
N ASP A 364 -18.29 16.40 3.45
CA ASP A 364 -18.71 15.86 2.16
C ASP A 364 -17.83 16.40 1.02
N SER A 365 -16.61 15.90 0.89
CA SER A 365 -15.83 16.16 -0.31
C SER A 365 -16.45 15.40 -1.49
N ARG A 366 -17.20 16.10 -2.35
CA ARG A 366 -17.06 15.83 -3.77
C ARG A 366 -15.57 15.97 -4.05
N ARG A 367 -14.87 14.87 -4.35
CA ARG A 367 -13.62 15.01 -5.09
C ARG A 367 -14.01 15.63 -6.41
N THR A 368 -13.80 16.94 -6.57
CA THR A 368 -13.26 17.44 -7.82
C THR A 368 -12.10 16.51 -8.16
N GLY A 369 -12.08 16.00 -9.39
CA GLY A 369 -11.02 15.12 -9.86
C GLY A 369 -9.63 15.71 -9.57
N PRO A 370 -8.56 14.90 -9.65
CA PRO A 370 -7.22 15.44 -9.54
C PRO A 370 -7.12 16.63 -10.50
N SER A 371 -6.78 17.80 -9.97
CA SER A 371 -6.33 18.90 -10.81
C SER A 371 -5.10 18.38 -11.52
N ASP A 372 -5.19 18.21 -12.84
CA ASP A 372 -4.04 18.00 -13.71
C ASP A 372 -3.09 19.20 -13.51
N GLY A 373 -2.14 19.05 -12.60
CA GLY A 373 -1.02 19.96 -12.46
C GLY A 373 -0.17 19.87 -13.73
N PRO A 374 0.29 21.00 -14.29
CA PRO A 374 0.97 21.02 -15.58
C PRO A 374 2.45 20.64 -15.41
N GLY A 375 2.72 19.35 -15.27
CA GLY A 375 4.05 18.78 -15.56
C GLY A 375 3.97 18.10 -16.93
N ALA A 376 4.75 18.56 -17.90
CA ALA A 376 4.68 18.14 -19.31
C ALA A 376 4.84 16.62 -19.50
N ALA A 377 3.75 15.87 -19.40
CA ALA A 377 3.69 14.46 -19.71
C ALA A 377 3.33 14.28 -21.18
N THR A 378 4.10 13.48 -21.91
CA THR A 378 3.65 12.97 -23.22
C THR A 378 2.27 12.32 -23.03
N PRO A 379 1.24 12.72 -23.81
CA PRO A 379 -0.11 12.21 -23.64
C PRO A 379 -0.14 10.69 -23.81
N LEU A 380 -0.92 10.00 -22.98
CA LEU A 380 -1.14 8.56 -23.10
C LEU A 380 -1.86 8.27 -24.42
N ARG A 381 -1.32 7.33 -25.21
CA ARG A 381 -1.95 6.85 -26.45
C ARG A 381 -3.01 5.81 -26.10
N GLU A 382 -4.26 6.01 -26.53
CA GLU A 382 -5.29 4.98 -26.36
C GLU A 382 -5.10 3.86 -27.38
N VAL A 383 -5.12 2.62 -26.90
CA VAL A 383 -5.00 1.41 -27.73
C VAL A 383 -6.17 0.46 -27.45
N ARG A 384 -6.59 -0.28 -28.48
CA ARG A 384 -7.57 -1.34 -28.39
C ARG A 384 -6.87 -2.69 -28.45
N ILE A 385 -7.39 -3.64 -27.68
CA ILE A 385 -6.99 -5.05 -27.77
C ILE A 385 -7.68 -5.65 -28.99
N ALA A 386 -6.93 -5.89 -30.06
CA ALA A 386 -7.42 -6.59 -31.24
C ALA A 386 -7.61 -8.09 -30.97
N GLU A 387 -6.72 -8.67 -30.17
CA GLU A 387 -6.69 -10.10 -29.87
C GLU A 387 -6.00 -10.37 -28.52
N VAL A 388 -6.46 -11.42 -27.83
CA VAL A 388 -5.78 -11.97 -26.64
C VAL A 388 -5.40 -13.41 -26.95
N ARG A 389 -4.09 -13.67 -27.09
CA ARG A 389 -3.55 -15.02 -27.33
C ARG A 389 -3.06 -15.61 -26.03
N ARG A 390 -3.42 -16.87 -25.74
CA ARG A 390 -2.91 -17.58 -24.57
C ARG A 390 -1.66 -18.36 -24.95
N GLU A 391 -0.51 -17.92 -24.44
CA GLU A 391 0.79 -18.53 -24.70
C GLU A 391 1.03 -19.73 -23.79
N THR A 392 0.66 -19.60 -22.51
CA THR A 392 0.81 -20.65 -21.47
C THR A 392 -0.36 -20.57 -20.48
N PRO A 393 -0.51 -21.51 -19.52
CA PRO A 393 -1.48 -21.38 -18.44
C PRO A 393 -1.30 -20.10 -17.60
N SER A 394 -0.09 -19.53 -17.58
CA SER A 394 0.24 -18.33 -16.81
C SER A 394 0.51 -17.09 -17.65
N ALA A 395 0.59 -17.15 -18.99
CA ALA A 395 0.95 -16.02 -19.84
C ALA A 395 -0.02 -15.80 -21.02
N VAL A 396 -0.33 -14.54 -21.28
CA VAL A 396 -1.12 -14.10 -22.44
C VAL A 396 -0.41 -13.00 -23.21
N THR A 397 -0.53 -13.01 -24.53
CA THR A 397 -0.11 -11.93 -25.42
C THR A 397 -1.31 -11.06 -25.76
N LEU A 398 -1.21 -9.77 -25.48
CA LEU A 398 -2.14 -8.76 -25.96
C LEU A 398 -1.66 -8.22 -27.30
N VAL A 399 -2.52 -8.29 -28.31
CA VAL A 399 -2.28 -7.68 -29.61
C VAL A 399 -3.00 -6.35 -29.64
N LEU A 400 -2.24 -5.26 -29.71
CA LEU A 400 -2.71 -3.90 -29.53
C LEU A 400 -2.71 -3.15 -30.87
N GLU A 401 -3.79 -2.42 -31.12
CA GLU A 401 -3.94 -1.50 -32.25
C GLU A 401 -4.27 -0.08 -31.75
N ASP A 402 -3.80 0.92 -32.48
CA ASP A 402 -4.12 2.32 -32.18
C ASP A 402 -5.58 2.64 -32.54
N VAL A 403 -6.29 3.30 -31.63
CA VAL A 403 -7.70 3.68 -31.79
C VAL A 403 -7.88 4.90 -32.69
N GLU A 404 -6.94 5.85 -32.67
CA GLU A 404 -7.09 7.14 -33.34
C GLU A 404 -6.60 7.11 -34.78
N ARG A 405 -5.47 6.43 -35.05
CA ARG A 405 -4.94 6.22 -36.41
C ARG A 405 -4.19 4.90 -36.48
N PRO A 406 -4.46 4.00 -37.45
CA PRO A 406 -3.63 2.82 -37.68
C PRO A 406 -2.24 3.26 -38.16
N ARG A 407 -1.36 3.57 -37.21
CA ARG A 407 0.06 3.88 -37.39
C ARG A 407 0.87 2.72 -36.88
N SER A 408 2.01 2.46 -37.52
CA SER A 408 3.01 1.53 -37.01
C SER A 408 3.43 1.91 -35.59
N PHE A 409 3.81 0.89 -34.81
CA PHE A 409 4.51 1.11 -33.56
C PHE A 409 6.00 1.11 -33.85
N ASP A 410 6.61 2.29 -33.78
CA ASP A 410 8.05 2.46 -33.98
C ASP A 410 8.76 2.39 -32.63
N PHE A 411 9.74 1.50 -32.51
CA PHE A 411 10.55 1.26 -31.31
C PHE A 411 11.84 0.52 -31.70
N ARG A 412 12.79 0.35 -30.77
CA ARG A 412 13.96 -0.52 -30.98
C ARG A 412 13.70 -1.93 -30.44
N PRO A 413 14.14 -2.99 -31.12
CA PRO A 413 13.83 -4.36 -30.73
C PRO A 413 14.42 -4.69 -29.35
N GLY A 414 13.55 -4.97 -28.39
CA GLY A 414 13.87 -5.15 -26.96
C GLY A 414 13.29 -4.07 -26.04
N GLN A 415 12.88 -2.92 -26.57
CA GLN A 415 12.22 -1.87 -25.79
C GLN A 415 10.85 -2.30 -25.25
N PHE A 416 10.38 -1.56 -24.25
CA PHE A 416 9.10 -1.79 -23.60
C PHE A 416 8.15 -0.61 -23.73
N PHE A 417 6.89 -0.89 -23.45
CA PHE A 417 5.84 0.11 -23.29
C PHE A 417 5.24 0.00 -21.89
N THR A 418 4.83 1.14 -21.34
CA THR A 418 4.07 1.18 -20.09
C THR A 418 2.59 1.13 -20.44
N LEU A 419 1.94 0.05 -20.05
CA LEU A 419 0.49 -0.08 -20.15
C LEU A 419 -0.16 0.49 -18.89
N VAL A 420 -1.27 1.19 -19.10
CA VAL A 420 -2.09 1.80 -18.07
C VAL A 420 -3.52 1.27 -18.20
N ALA A 421 -3.98 0.60 -17.14
CA ALA A 421 -5.32 0.05 -17.03
C ALA A 421 -6.01 0.62 -15.78
N TYR A 422 -7.32 0.76 -15.82
CA TYR A 422 -8.10 1.13 -14.63
C TYR A 422 -8.63 -0.14 -13.96
N VAL A 423 -8.04 -0.50 -12.82
CA VAL A 423 -8.46 -1.67 -12.01
C VAL A 423 -9.14 -1.15 -10.77
N ASP A 424 -10.42 -1.45 -10.61
CA ASP A 424 -11.28 -0.95 -9.53
C ASP A 424 -11.27 0.59 -9.43
N GLY A 425 -11.43 1.25 -10.59
CA GLY A 425 -11.45 2.72 -10.69
C GLY A 425 -10.08 3.40 -10.60
N ARG A 426 -8.99 2.64 -10.40
CA ARG A 426 -7.65 3.20 -10.15
C ARG A 426 -6.68 2.91 -11.29
N PRO A 427 -5.87 3.89 -11.73
CA PRO A 427 -4.86 3.65 -12.74
C PRO A 427 -3.74 2.77 -12.17
N VAL A 428 -3.52 1.62 -12.79
CA VAL A 428 -2.39 0.72 -12.53
C VAL A 428 -1.50 0.75 -13.77
N ARG A 429 -0.22 1.07 -13.56
CA ARG A 429 0.79 1.22 -14.63
C ARG A 429 1.82 0.11 -14.54
N ARG A 430 2.12 -0.59 -15.63
CA ARG A 430 3.19 -1.60 -15.68
C ARG A 430 3.92 -1.59 -17.02
N ALA A 431 5.23 -1.75 -16.96
CA ALA A 431 6.08 -1.90 -18.14
C ALA A 431 6.01 -3.34 -18.65
N TYR A 432 5.86 -3.51 -19.96
CA TYR A 432 5.98 -4.80 -20.65
C TYR A 432 6.77 -4.62 -21.95
N SER A 433 7.79 -5.44 -22.12
CA SER A 433 8.60 -5.46 -23.33
C SER A 433 7.73 -5.81 -24.54
N ALA A 434 7.99 -5.12 -25.66
CA ALA A 434 7.38 -5.51 -26.92
C ALA A 434 7.88 -6.91 -27.29
N SER A 435 6.96 -7.77 -27.74
CA SER A 435 7.26 -9.09 -28.30
C SER A 435 7.09 -9.14 -29.82
N SER A 436 6.53 -8.08 -30.44
CA SER A 436 6.49 -7.89 -31.89
C SER A 436 7.75 -7.21 -32.43
N ALA A 437 7.90 -7.19 -33.76
CA ALA A 437 8.96 -6.43 -34.43
C ALA A 437 8.59 -4.93 -34.56
N PRO A 438 9.58 -4.02 -34.52
CA PRO A 438 9.38 -2.61 -34.83
C PRO A 438 8.72 -2.35 -36.19
N GLY A 439 7.95 -1.28 -36.29
CA GLY A 439 7.29 -0.87 -37.53
C GLY A 439 6.03 -1.67 -37.86
N ALA A 440 5.67 -2.67 -37.04
CA ALA A 440 4.43 -3.42 -37.21
C ALA A 440 3.19 -2.55 -36.94
N ALA A 441 2.10 -2.82 -37.68
CA ALA A 441 0.80 -2.15 -37.47
C ALA A 441 0.15 -2.51 -36.12
N ARG A 442 0.58 -3.63 -35.52
CA ARG A 442 0.10 -4.12 -34.23
C ARG A 442 1.29 -4.28 -33.29
N LEU A 443 1.11 -3.82 -32.05
CA LEU A 443 2.06 -4.04 -30.97
C LEU A 443 1.67 -5.30 -30.20
N GLU A 444 2.63 -6.19 -29.97
CA GLU A 444 2.41 -7.36 -29.11
C GLU A 444 3.14 -7.15 -27.79
N VAL A 445 2.44 -7.39 -26.69
CA VAL A 445 3.02 -7.40 -25.34
C VAL A 445 2.54 -8.63 -24.59
N THR A 446 3.46 -9.35 -23.95
CA THR A 446 3.15 -10.63 -23.30
C THR A 446 3.27 -10.52 -21.80
N VAL A 447 2.21 -10.89 -21.11
CA VAL A 447 2.02 -10.68 -19.68
C VAL A 447 1.91 -12.02 -18.97
N LYS A 448 2.92 -12.34 -18.16
CA LYS A 448 2.87 -13.47 -17.23
C LYS A 448 2.15 -13.09 -15.95
N ARG A 449 1.28 -13.97 -15.44
CA ARG A 449 0.59 -13.81 -14.16
C ARG A 449 1.60 -13.91 -13.03
N VAL A 450 1.59 -12.91 -12.17
CA VAL A 450 2.30 -12.92 -10.88
C VAL A 450 1.25 -13.04 -9.79
N ASP A 451 1.48 -13.91 -8.81
CA ASP A 451 0.62 -14.05 -7.65
C ASP A 451 0.51 -12.71 -6.90
N GLU A 452 -0.70 -12.35 -6.48
CA GLU A 452 -1.04 -11.04 -5.88
C GLU A 452 -0.80 -9.81 -6.79
N GLY A 453 -0.36 -10.02 -8.04
CA GLY A 453 -0.11 -8.95 -9.00
C GLY A 453 -1.41 -8.35 -9.55
N ARG A 454 -1.72 -7.09 -9.17
CA ARG A 454 -2.95 -6.39 -9.59
C ARG A 454 -3.10 -6.29 -11.12
N PHE A 455 -2.08 -5.78 -11.81
CA PHE A 455 -2.14 -5.58 -13.26
C PHE A 455 -2.12 -6.90 -14.03
N SER A 456 -1.18 -7.79 -13.70
CA SER A 456 -1.02 -9.08 -14.38
C SER A 456 -2.26 -9.95 -14.23
N THR A 457 -2.93 -9.91 -13.08
CA THR A 457 -4.20 -10.62 -12.87
C THR A 457 -5.34 -9.99 -13.68
N HIS A 458 -5.44 -8.66 -13.69
CA HIS A 458 -6.44 -7.96 -14.49
C HIS A 458 -6.29 -8.25 -16.00
N VAL A 459 -5.08 -8.26 -16.53
CA VAL A 459 -4.83 -8.57 -17.95
C VAL A 459 -5.41 -9.92 -18.38
N HIS A 460 -5.35 -10.94 -17.52
CA HIS A 460 -5.94 -12.25 -17.81
C HIS A 460 -7.48 -12.24 -17.89
N THR A 461 -8.12 -11.17 -17.40
CA THR A 461 -9.57 -10.96 -17.51
C THR A 461 -9.97 -10.19 -18.78
N LEU A 462 -9.02 -9.56 -19.46
CA LEU A 462 -9.26 -8.74 -20.66
C LEU A 462 -9.61 -9.60 -21.88
N ARG A 463 -10.34 -9.00 -22.82
CA ARG A 463 -10.81 -9.61 -24.06
C ARG A 463 -10.57 -8.67 -25.25
N ALA A 464 -10.68 -9.21 -26.46
CA ALA A 464 -10.68 -8.40 -27.66
C ALA A 464 -11.79 -7.33 -27.60
N GLY A 465 -11.48 -6.12 -28.03
CA GLY A 465 -12.35 -4.95 -27.96
C GLY A 465 -12.10 -4.03 -26.76
N ASP A 466 -11.52 -4.54 -25.67
CA ASP A 466 -11.16 -3.75 -24.50
C ASP A 466 -10.11 -2.69 -24.84
N ARG A 467 -10.04 -1.64 -24.01
CA ARG A 467 -9.14 -0.50 -24.22
C ARG A 467 -8.15 -0.34 -23.08
N LEU A 468 -6.95 0.08 -23.45
CA LEU A 468 -5.86 0.39 -22.54
C LEU A 468 -5.22 1.71 -22.96
N SER A 469 -4.49 2.31 -22.05
CA SER A 469 -3.62 3.45 -22.35
C SER A 469 -2.17 2.98 -22.42
N LEU A 470 -1.40 3.55 -23.34
CA LEU A 470 -0.03 3.17 -23.65
C LEU A 470 0.89 4.38 -23.55
N ARG A 471 2.06 4.20 -22.93
CA ARG A 471 3.18 5.17 -22.93
C ARG A 471 4.45 4.48 -23.41
N GLY A 472 5.27 5.19 -24.16
CA GLY A 472 6.53 4.69 -24.71
C GLY A 472 6.62 4.88 -26.23
N PRO A 473 7.63 4.26 -26.87
CA PRO A 473 8.53 3.25 -26.31
C PRO A 473 9.53 3.79 -25.27
N SER A 474 10.10 2.90 -24.46
CA SER A 474 11.13 3.21 -23.46
C SER A 474 12.10 2.03 -23.27
N GLY A 475 13.23 2.29 -22.60
CA GLY A 475 14.23 1.27 -22.28
C GLY A 475 15.48 1.32 -23.16
N SER A 476 16.62 0.95 -22.58
CA SER A 476 17.94 0.88 -23.22
C SER A 476 18.36 -0.55 -23.60
N PHE A 477 17.57 -1.55 -23.21
CA PHE A 477 17.82 -2.95 -23.55
C PHE A 477 17.32 -3.25 -24.96
N HIS A 478 18.15 -2.99 -25.96
CA HIS A 478 17.79 -3.21 -27.36
C HIS A 478 18.99 -3.62 -28.20
N THR A 479 18.74 -4.32 -29.30
CA THR A 479 19.78 -4.60 -30.31
C THR A 479 19.74 -3.59 -31.46
N ASP A 480 20.88 -3.37 -32.11
CA ASP A 480 20.96 -2.64 -33.37
C ASP A 480 20.76 -3.63 -34.54
N PRO A 481 19.62 -3.57 -35.26
CA PRO A 481 19.37 -4.50 -36.36
C PRO A 481 20.31 -4.29 -37.56
N ALA A 482 21.02 -3.17 -37.65
CA ALA A 482 22.01 -2.93 -38.70
C ALA A 482 23.36 -3.61 -38.40
N ALA A 483 23.60 -4.01 -37.16
CA ALA A 483 24.88 -4.56 -36.73
C ALA A 483 24.94 -6.07 -37.07
N ALA A 484 25.87 -6.46 -37.94
CA ALA A 484 26.00 -7.82 -38.46
C ALA A 484 26.78 -8.76 -37.50
N HIS A 485 26.46 -8.72 -36.20
CA HIS A 485 27.11 -9.53 -35.17
C HIS A 485 26.30 -10.79 -34.83
N ASP A 486 26.97 -11.81 -34.31
CA ASP A 486 26.29 -12.93 -33.66
C ASP A 486 25.62 -12.46 -32.35
N VAL A 487 24.47 -13.05 -32.01
CA VAL A 487 23.69 -12.68 -30.83
C VAL A 487 23.44 -13.91 -29.97
N VAL A 488 23.85 -13.83 -28.70
CA VAL A 488 23.66 -14.88 -27.71
C VAL A 488 22.68 -14.39 -26.65
N MET A 489 21.55 -15.07 -26.51
CA MET A 489 20.46 -14.68 -25.64
C MET A 489 20.27 -15.71 -24.53
N VAL A 490 20.12 -15.26 -23.29
CA VAL A 490 19.71 -16.12 -22.17
C VAL A 490 18.46 -15.54 -21.53
N ALA A 491 17.39 -16.32 -21.55
CA ALA A 491 16.09 -15.92 -21.04
C ALA A 491 15.56 -16.93 -20.02
N ALA A 492 14.83 -16.42 -19.01
CA ALA A 492 14.05 -17.28 -18.12
C ALA A 492 12.62 -16.76 -17.96
N GLY A 493 11.65 -17.68 -18.13
CA GLY A 493 10.22 -17.35 -18.07
C GLY A 493 9.86 -16.18 -18.99
N SER A 494 9.25 -15.13 -18.44
CA SER A 494 8.83 -13.94 -19.21
C SER A 494 9.99 -13.10 -19.75
N GLY A 495 11.23 -13.36 -19.36
CA GLY A 495 12.41 -12.70 -19.93
C GLY A 495 12.64 -12.99 -21.42
N VAL A 496 11.92 -13.96 -22.00
CA VAL A 496 11.97 -14.25 -23.45
C VAL A 496 11.26 -13.16 -24.28
N THR A 497 10.45 -12.31 -23.67
CA THR A 497 9.63 -11.29 -24.37
C THR A 497 10.45 -10.29 -25.21
N PRO A 498 11.48 -9.60 -24.68
CA PRO A 498 12.34 -8.72 -25.47
C PRO A 498 13.16 -9.52 -26.48
N MET A 499 13.55 -10.76 -26.14
CA MET A 499 14.29 -11.65 -27.04
C MET A 499 13.48 -11.99 -28.28
N MET A 500 12.18 -12.24 -28.13
CA MET A 500 11.28 -12.51 -29.26
C MET A 500 11.22 -11.32 -30.23
N SER A 501 11.14 -10.09 -29.71
CA SER A 501 11.20 -8.88 -30.55
C SER A 501 12.53 -8.76 -31.29
N MET A 502 13.65 -9.03 -30.62
CA MET A 502 14.98 -9.07 -31.24
C MET A 502 15.08 -10.14 -32.32
N ILE A 503 14.65 -11.37 -32.04
CA ILE A 503 14.69 -12.50 -32.98
C ILE A 503 13.87 -12.19 -34.24
N ARG A 504 12.61 -11.77 -34.09
CA ARG A 504 11.75 -11.42 -35.23
C ARG A 504 12.36 -10.33 -36.09
N THR A 505 13.00 -9.34 -35.47
CA THR A 505 13.62 -8.22 -36.19
C THR A 505 14.91 -8.63 -36.90
N LEU A 506 15.79 -9.37 -36.23
CA LEU A 506 17.08 -9.79 -36.78
C LEU A 506 16.95 -10.84 -37.87
N LEU A 507 15.94 -11.72 -37.79
CA LEU A 507 15.67 -12.71 -38.84
C LEU A 507 15.09 -12.07 -40.10
N ALA A 508 14.35 -10.96 -39.99
CA ALA A 508 13.85 -10.21 -41.14
C ALA A 508 14.97 -9.53 -41.95
N ALA A 509 16.15 -9.31 -41.35
CA ALA A 509 17.32 -8.74 -42.03
C ALA A 509 18.12 -9.84 -42.76
N PRO A 510 18.30 -9.78 -44.11
CA PRO A 510 18.96 -10.84 -44.88
C PRO A 510 20.45 -11.07 -44.57
N SER A 511 21.14 -10.07 -44.01
CA SER A 511 22.60 -10.07 -43.78
C SER A 511 23.00 -10.12 -42.30
N GLY A 512 22.10 -10.56 -41.40
CA GLY A 512 22.36 -10.59 -39.96
C GLY A 512 23.16 -11.82 -39.50
N GLY A 513 23.83 -11.69 -38.35
CA GLY A 513 24.58 -12.79 -37.71
C GLY A 513 23.68 -13.93 -37.19
N ARG A 514 24.32 -14.93 -36.59
CA ARG A 514 23.62 -16.08 -35.97
C ARG A 514 23.02 -15.68 -34.62
N ILE A 515 21.91 -16.32 -34.27
CA ILE A 515 21.18 -16.10 -33.02
C ILE A 515 21.14 -17.41 -32.26
N SER A 516 21.59 -17.40 -31.02
CA SER A 516 21.53 -18.56 -30.11
C SER A 516 20.76 -18.18 -28.86
N LEU A 517 19.64 -18.85 -28.58
CA LEU A 517 18.77 -18.59 -27.44
C LEU A 517 18.79 -19.77 -26.47
N LEU A 518 19.12 -19.51 -25.20
CA LEU A 518 18.91 -20.43 -24.09
C LEU A 518 17.67 -20.00 -23.30
N CYS A 519 16.64 -20.83 -23.29
CA CYS A 519 15.40 -20.62 -22.55
C CYS A 519 15.32 -21.54 -21.32
N SER A 520 15.39 -20.97 -20.12
CA SER A 520 15.18 -21.69 -18.87
C SER A 520 13.74 -21.54 -18.37
N ASN A 521 13.01 -22.64 -18.26
CA ASN A 521 11.61 -22.66 -17.83
C ASN A 521 11.35 -23.73 -16.78
N ARG A 522 10.29 -23.55 -15.97
CA ARG A 522 9.92 -24.52 -14.93
C ARG A 522 9.59 -25.88 -15.54
N GLY A 523 8.82 -25.87 -16.62
CA GLY A 523 8.36 -27.01 -17.42
C GLY A 523 7.95 -26.53 -18.81
N GLU A 524 7.63 -27.49 -19.67
CA GLU A 524 7.31 -27.31 -21.09
C GLU A 524 6.06 -26.43 -21.26
N GLU A 525 5.03 -26.68 -20.44
CA GLU A 525 3.77 -25.92 -20.41
C GLU A 525 3.94 -24.44 -20.05
N GLU A 526 5.09 -24.06 -19.47
CA GLU A 526 5.41 -22.70 -19.05
C GLU A 526 6.37 -22.00 -20.02
N ALA A 527 6.77 -22.65 -21.12
CA ALA A 527 7.63 -22.08 -22.14
C ALA A 527 6.85 -21.12 -23.06
N ILE A 528 6.95 -19.82 -22.76
CA ILE A 528 6.29 -18.77 -23.55
C ILE A 528 6.88 -18.76 -24.98
N PHE A 529 6.00 -18.72 -25.99
CA PHE A 529 6.29 -18.78 -27.42
C PHE A 529 6.95 -20.08 -27.94
N ALA A 530 6.79 -21.21 -27.26
CA ALA A 530 7.42 -22.48 -27.68
C ALA A 530 7.17 -22.81 -29.17
N ASP A 531 5.90 -22.78 -29.62
CA ASP A 531 5.53 -23.10 -31.01
C ASP A 531 6.09 -22.09 -32.02
N ASP A 532 6.07 -20.80 -31.65
CA ASP A 532 6.59 -19.73 -32.52
C ASP A 532 8.11 -19.78 -32.64
N LEU A 533 8.83 -20.10 -31.56
CA LEU A 533 10.28 -20.28 -31.58
C LEU A 533 10.69 -21.51 -32.38
N LEU A 534 9.97 -22.64 -32.21
CA LEU A 534 10.21 -23.85 -33.00
C LEU A 534 10.03 -23.57 -34.49
N ARG A 535 8.91 -22.91 -34.87
CA ARG A 535 8.65 -22.52 -36.26
C ARG A 535 9.74 -21.61 -36.82
N LEU A 536 10.17 -20.59 -36.07
CA LEU A 536 11.22 -19.68 -36.50
C LEU A 536 12.57 -20.39 -36.67
N GLU A 537 12.87 -21.38 -35.82
CA GLU A 537 14.07 -22.21 -35.91
C GLU A 537 14.02 -23.12 -37.16
N GLU A 538 12.89 -23.77 -37.42
CA GLU A 538 12.66 -24.60 -38.61
C GLU A 538 12.72 -23.79 -39.92
N GLU A 539 12.20 -22.56 -39.91
CA GLU A 539 12.26 -21.63 -41.05
C GLU A 539 13.67 -21.06 -41.27
N ASN A 540 14.54 -21.05 -40.24
CA ASN A 540 15.86 -20.40 -40.27
C ASN A 540 16.98 -21.25 -39.62
N PRO A 541 17.18 -22.52 -40.02
CA PRO A 541 18.03 -23.48 -39.28
C PRO A 541 19.53 -23.13 -39.27
N GLU A 542 20.00 -22.30 -40.22
CA GLU A 542 21.39 -21.81 -40.26
C GLU A 542 21.60 -20.52 -39.45
N ARG A 543 20.51 -19.88 -39.00
CA ARG A 543 20.54 -18.56 -38.36
C ARG A 543 20.01 -18.54 -36.93
N LEU A 544 19.06 -19.38 -36.57
CA LEU A 544 18.51 -19.46 -35.22
C LEU A 544 18.76 -20.85 -34.64
N SER A 545 19.22 -20.89 -33.39
CA SER A 545 19.24 -22.11 -32.59
C SER A 545 18.64 -21.82 -31.21
N VAL A 546 17.69 -22.66 -30.78
CA VAL A 546 16.98 -22.52 -29.51
C VAL A 546 17.26 -23.75 -28.64
N THR A 547 17.74 -23.51 -27.42
CA THR A 547 17.97 -24.55 -26.42
C THR A 547 17.03 -24.35 -25.24
N HIS A 548 16.22 -25.36 -24.92
CA HIS A 548 15.34 -25.34 -23.76
C HIS A 548 15.96 -26.09 -22.57
N VAL A 549 15.95 -25.45 -21.40
CA VAL A 549 16.34 -26.06 -20.12
C VAL A 549 15.14 -26.08 -19.20
N LEU A 550 14.73 -27.28 -18.79
CA LEU A 550 13.60 -27.51 -17.92
C LEU A 550 14.09 -27.75 -16.49
N THR A 551 13.81 -26.79 -15.61
CA THR A 551 14.38 -26.82 -14.26
C THR A 551 13.82 -27.94 -13.39
N TRP A 552 12.61 -28.44 -13.69
CA TRP A 552 12.04 -29.60 -12.99
C TRP A 552 12.86 -30.87 -13.22
N ALA A 553 13.44 -31.03 -14.41
CA ALA A 553 14.19 -32.22 -14.80
C ALA A 553 15.69 -32.11 -14.52
N ARG A 554 16.29 -30.94 -14.79
CA ARG A 554 17.75 -30.74 -14.73
C ARG A 554 18.23 -29.84 -13.59
N GLY A 555 17.32 -29.35 -12.75
CA GLY A 555 17.63 -28.33 -11.75
C GLY A 555 17.79 -26.93 -12.37
N ARG A 556 18.08 -25.94 -11.53
CA ARG A 556 18.36 -24.56 -11.99
C ARG A 556 19.72 -24.52 -12.69
N LEU A 557 19.83 -23.67 -13.71
CA LEU A 557 21.07 -23.51 -14.47
C LEU A 557 22.18 -22.95 -13.57
N ASP A 558 23.30 -23.65 -13.51
CA ASP A 558 24.51 -23.24 -12.78
C ASP A 558 25.63 -22.82 -13.75
N ALA A 559 26.77 -22.40 -13.19
CA ALA A 559 27.89 -21.94 -13.99
C ALA A 559 28.47 -23.04 -14.91
N ALA A 560 28.36 -24.32 -14.54
CA ALA A 560 28.84 -25.42 -15.37
C ALA A 560 27.93 -25.63 -16.58
N GLY A 561 26.62 -25.68 -16.38
CA GLY A 561 25.64 -25.78 -17.46
C GLY A 561 25.72 -24.62 -18.46
N VAL A 562 25.93 -23.38 -17.99
CA VAL A 562 26.15 -22.23 -18.88
C VAL A 562 27.43 -22.42 -19.72
N ARG A 563 28.54 -22.84 -19.09
CA ARG A 563 29.82 -23.07 -19.80
C ARG A 563 29.69 -24.16 -20.85
N ASP A 564 29.06 -25.27 -20.51
CA ASP A 564 28.87 -26.40 -21.42
C ASP A 564 28.01 -26.00 -22.63
N TRP A 565 26.94 -25.23 -22.40
CA TRP A 565 26.11 -24.70 -23.48
C TRP A 565 26.89 -23.75 -24.38
N LEU A 566 27.61 -22.78 -23.81
CA LEU A 566 28.43 -21.82 -24.56
C LEU A 566 29.53 -22.52 -25.38
N ALA A 567 30.15 -23.57 -24.84
CA ALA A 567 31.17 -24.36 -25.54
C ALA A 567 30.62 -25.12 -26.75
N GLY A 568 29.32 -25.44 -26.76
CA GLY A 568 28.63 -26.05 -27.88
C GLY A 568 28.26 -25.08 -29.02
N LEU A 569 28.37 -23.76 -28.80
CA LEU A 569 28.02 -22.77 -29.81
C LEU A 569 29.11 -22.65 -30.90
N ARG A 570 28.69 -22.43 -32.15
CA ARG A 570 29.62 -22.24 -33.27
C ARG A 570 30.33 -20.88 -33.15
N SER A 571 31.60 -20.90 -32.73
CA SER A 571 32.57 -19.77 -32.73
C SER A 571 31.94 -18.36 -32.77
N PRO A 572 31.34 -17.89 -31.66
CA PRO A 572 30.79 -16.54 -31.57
C PRO A 572 31.94 -15.53 -31.58
N ARG A 573 32.36 -15.07 -32.77
CA ARG A 573 33.34 -13.98 -32.90
C ARG A 573 32.58 -12.66 -32.85
N ASP A 574 32.92 -11.81 -31.88
CA ASP A 574 32.30 -10.49 -31.68
C ASP A 574 30.79 -10.54 -31.38
N ALA A 575 30.34 -11.55 -30.64
CA ALA A 575 28.93 -11.68 -30.27
C ALA A 575 28.49 -10.63 -29.23
N ARG A 576 27.20 -10.26 -29.30
CA ARG A 576 26.50 -9.48 -28.26
C ARG A 576 25.62 -10.39 -27.42
N TYR A 577 25.70 -10.23 -26.10
CA TYR A 577 25.01 -11.07 -25.13
C TYR A 577 23.83 -10.31 -24.53
N TYR A 578 22.64 -10.93 -24.52
CA TYR A 578 21.42 -10.34 -23.99
C TYR A 578 20.82 -11.26 -22.92
N LEU A 579 20.72 -10.76 -21.68
CA LEU A 579 20.31 -11.54 -20.52
C LEU A 579 19.02 -10.95 -19.92
N CYS A 580 17.97 -11.75 -19.77
CA CYS A 580 16.74 -11.30 -19.11
C CYS A 580 16.08 -12.43 -18.32
N GLY A 581 15.94 -12.26 -17.02
CA GLY A 581 15.40 -13.28 -16.12
C GLY A 581 15.63 -12.94 -14.66
N PRO A 582 15.41 -13.90 -13.73
CA PRO A 582 15.73 -13.74 -12.33
C PRO A 582 17.20 -13.38 -12.10
N GLU A 583 17.47 -12.51 -11.13
CA GLU A 583 18.80 -11.95 -10.85
C GLU A 583 19.87 -13.04 -10.66
N ALA A 584 19.55 -14.09 -9.89
CA ALA A 584 20.46 -15.21 -9.68
C ALA A 584 20.94 -15.89 -10.99
N LEU A 585 20.09 -15.96 -12.03
CA LEU A 585 20.49 -16.51 -13.32
C LEU A 585 21.39 -15.52 -14.07
N VAL A 586 21.01 -14.23 -14.09
CA VAL A 586 21.79 -13.19 -14.77
C VAL A 586 23.21 -13.11 -14.18
N ASP A 587 23.34 -13.17 -12.85
CA ASP A 587 24.63 -13.12 -12.16
C ASP A 587 25.52 -14.33 -12.49
N VAL A 588 24.93 -15.53 -12.52
CA VAL A 588 25.65 -16.76 -12.91
C VAL A 588 26.19 -16.62 -14.35
N VAL A 589 25.37 -16.16 -15.29
CA VAL A 589 25.79 -16.02 -16.69
C VAL A 589 26.86 -14.93 -16.83
N ARG A 590 26.69 -13.77 -16.18
CA ARG A 590 27.70 -12.69 -16.20
C ARG A 590 29.03 -13.14 -15.63
N GLY A 591 29.02 -13.90 -14.53
CA GLY A 591 30.22 -14.47 -13.93
C GLY A 591 30.96 -15.39 -14.90
N VAL A 592 30.23 -16.24 -15.63
CA VAL A 592 30.81 -17.10 -16.67
C VAL A 592 31.37 -16.29 -17.83
N LEU A 593 30.64 -15.31 -18.37
CA LEU A 593 31.10 -14.48 -19.49
C LEU A 593 32.36 -13.68 -19.12
N THR A 594 32.42 -13.16 -17.90
CA THR A 594 33.60 -12.48 -17.35
C THR A 594 34.79 -13.43 -17.29
N GLY A 595 34.59 -14.66 -16.78
CA GLY A 595 35.64 -15.69 -16.74
C GLY A 595 36.14 -16.13 -18.11
N LEU A 596 35.33 -15.98 -19.16
CA LEU A 596 35.68 -16.23 -20.56
C LEU A 596 36.30 -15.01 -21.25
N GLY A 597 36.45 -13.87 -20.55
CA GLY A 597 37.05 -12.65 -21.10
C GLY A 597 36.16 -11.87 -22.05
N VAL A 598 34.83 -12.04 -21.98
CA VAL A 598 33.89 -11.25 -22.78
C VAL A 598 33.90 -9.80 -22.28
N PRO A 599 34.07 -8.79 -23.16
CA PRO A 599 33.98 -7.37 -22.78
C PRO A 599 32.63 -7.01 -22.15
N ASP A 600 32.63 -6.21 -21.08
CA ASP A 600 31.40 -5.86 -20.35
C ASP A 600 30.42 -5.05 -21.22
N ASP A 601 30.93 -4.25 -22.17
CA ASP A 601 30.13 -3.50 -23.15
C ASP A 601 29.45 -4.39 -24.21
N HIS A 602 29.82 -5.67 -24.29
CA HIS A 602 29.14 -6.67 -25.12
C HIS A 602 28.02 -7.41 -24.35
N VAL A 603 27.86 -7.18 -23.04
CA VAL A 603 26.90 -7.87 -22.19
C VAL A 603 25.79 -6.93 -21.75
N HIS A 604 24.61 -7.13 -22.31
CA HIS A 604 23.42 -6.35 -22.02
C HIS A 604 22.47 -7.17 -21.15
N HIS A 605 21.81 -6.54 -20.18
CA HIS A 605 20.82 -7.22 -19.36
C HIS A 605 19.69 -6.29 -18.89
N GLU A 606 18.53 -6.87 -18.61
CA GLU A 606 17.35 -6.17 -18.12
C GLU A 606 16.71 -6.90 -16.92
N ARG A 607 16.12 -6.12 -16.01
CA ARG A 607 15.45 -6.59 -14.79
C ARG A 607 13.97 -6.19 -14.79
N TYR A 608 13.09 -7.12 -14.40
CA TYR A 608 11.63 -6.91 -14.35
C TYR A 608 11.07 -6.65 -12.95
N THR A 609 11.88 -6.85 -11.92
CA THR A 609 11.49 -6.61 -10.53
C THR A 609 12.31 -5.46 -9.95
N SER A 610 11.64 -4.49 -9.34
CA SER A 610 12.29 -3.56 -8.41
C SER A 610 12.37 -4.23 -7.05
N GLY A 611 13.59 -4.55 -6.60
CA GLY A 611 13.89 -4.66 -5.19
C GLY A 611 14.64 -3.39 -4.78
N ALA A 612 14.31 -2.80 -3.63
CA ALA A 612 15.26 -1.92 -2.94
C ALA A 612 16.48 -2.78 -2.59
N ASP A 613 17.67 -2.41 -3.05
CA ASP A 613 18.89 -3.07 -2.62
C ASP A 613 19.10 -2.67 -1.14
N THR A 614 19.00 -3.64 -0.24
CA THR A 614 19.04 -3.44 1.21
C THR A 614 20.44 -3.13 1.73
N THR A 615 21.44 -3.07 0.85
CA THR A 615 22.85 -2.93 1.18
C THR A 615 23.25 -1.57 1.75
N ALA A 616 22.44 -0.52 1.53
CA ALA A 616 22.62 0.79 2.17
C ALA A 616 21.27 1.40 2.57
N THR A 617 20.73 0.99 3.72
CA THR A 617 19.52 1.58 4.30
C THR A 617 19.83 2.29 5.61
N THR A 618 19.30 3.50 5.78
CA THR A 618 19.29 4.16 7.09
C THR A 618 18.35 3.40 8.00
N THR A 619 18.70 3.27 9.28
CA THR A 619 17.81 2.66 10.29
C THR A 619 16.78 3.64 10.84
N ALA A 620 16.92 4.93 10.53
CA ALA A 620 16.02 6.00 10.93
C ALA A 620 15.32 6.63 9.72
N PRO A 621 14.08 7.13 9.89
CA PRO A 621 13.36 7.87 8.85
C PRO A 621 14.11 9.13 8.41
N GLN A 622 14.01 9.47 7.12
CA GLN A 622 14.63 10.66 6.53
C GLN A 622 13.57 11.67 6.09
N GLY A 623 13.90 12.96 6.15
CA GLY A 623 13.05 14.00 5.59
C GLY A 623 13.25 14.14 4.08
N MET A 624 12.18 14.34 3.32
CA MET A 624 12.20 14.67 1.91
C MET A 624 11.44 15.97 1.68
N VAL A 625 12.07 16.93 1.01
CA VAL A 625 11.44 18.16 0.50
C VAL A 625 11.33 18.05 -1.02
N VAL A 626 10.19 18.41 -1.60
CA VAL A 626 9.96 18.40 -3.05
C VAL A 626 9.72 19.82 -3.53
N LEU A 627 10.44 20.23 -4.57
CA LEU A 627 10.40 21.54 -5.20
C LEU A 627 9.95 21.43 -6.66
N ASP A 628 9.27 22.45 -7.16
CA ASP A 628 9.01 22.70 -8.58
C ASP A 628 9.75 23.98 -8.97
N GLY A 629 11.02 23.80 -9.37
CA GLY A 629 11.96 24.89 -9.61
C GLY A 629 12.25 25.66 -8.31
N ALA A 630 11.78 26.91 -8.24
CA ALA A 630 11.96 27.76 -7.06
C ALA A 630 10.84 27.60 -6.01
N HIS A 631 9.79 26.83 -6.29
CA HIS A 631 8.60 26.73 -5.43
C HIS A 631 8.64 25.47 -4.56
N ASP A 632 8.34 25.61 -3.27
CA ASP A 632 8.11 24.48 -2.37
C ASP A 632 6.76 23.83 -2.69
N VAL A 633 6.78 22.54 -3.00
CA VAL A 633 5.59 21.73 -3.30
C VAL A 633 5.11 21.00 -2.06
N GLY A 634 6.02 20.65 -1.15
CA GLY A 634 5.70 19.98 0.10
C GLY A 634 6.78 19.03 0.58
N THR A 635 6.49 18.38 1.70
CA THR A 635 7.44 17.52 2.41
C THR A 635 6.86 16.14 2.68
N ALA A 636 7.71 15.12 2.71
CA ALA A 636 7.37 13.78 3.14
C ALA A 636 8.43 13.24 4.12
N VAL A 637 8.05 12.21 4.87
CA VAL A 637 9.00 11.38 5.61
C VAL A 637 9.17 10.08 4.84
N VAL A 638 10.42 9.70 4.61
CA VAL A 638 10.80 8.47 3.91
C VAL A 638 11.26 7.48 4.97
N GLU A 639 10.53 6.39 5.09
CA GLU A 639 10.78 5.37 6.11
C GLU A 639 11.94 4.46 5.67
N PRO A 640 12.65 3.82 6.62
CA PRO A 640 13.71 2.86 6.29
C PRO A 640 13.27 1.84 5.23
N GLY A 641 14.00 1.75 4.12
CA GLY A 641 13.70 0.84 3.01
C GLY A 641 12.60 1.29 2.04
N GLN A 642 11.97 2.45 2.27
CA GLN A 642 10.97 3.03 1.37
C GLN A 642 11.62 3.85 0.25
N THR A 643 11.11 3.73 -0.98
CA THR A 643 11.58 4.57 -2.10
C THR A 643 11.07 6.01 -1.96
N LEU A 644 11.82 6.97 -2.51
CA LEU A 644 11.41 8.38 -2.58
C LEU A 644 10.06 8.55 -3.28
N LEU A 645 9.81 7.77 -4.35
CA LEU A 645 8.54 7.79 -5.07
C LEU A 645 7.38 7.32 -4.18
N ASP A 646 7.53 6.19 -3.50
CA ASP A 646 6.46 5.65 -2.66
C ASP A 646 6.14 6.60 -1.50
N ALA A 647 7.16 7.20 -0.87
CA ALA A 647 6.98 8.19 0.19
C ALA A 647 6.27 9.44 -0.34
N GLY A 648 6.68 9.97 -1.50
CA GLY A 648 6.06 11.15 -2.08
C GLY A 648 4.60 10.91 -2.49
N LEU A 649 4.31 9.78 -3.13
CA LEU A 649 2.93 9.42 -3.50
C LEU A 649 2.04 9.15 -2.27
N ALA A 650 2.60 8.58 -1.19
CA ALA A 650 1.90 8.40 0.08
C ALA A 650 1.60 9.74 0.78
N ALA A 651 2.49 10.71 0.64
CA ALA A 651 2.28 12.09 1.12
C ALA A 651 1.41 12.93 0.17
N GLY A 652 0.99 12.39 -0.99
CA GLY A 652 0.18 13.11 -1.97
C GLY A 652 0.95 14.12 -2.84
N LEU A 653 2.28 14.02 -2.86
CA LEU A 653 3.16 14.88 -3.67
C LEU A 653 3.11 14.48 -5.15
N PRO A 654 3.25 15.45 -6.08
CA PRO A 654 3.16 15.24 -7.53
C PRO A 654 4.44 14.62 -8.11
N MET A 655 4.82 13.44 -7.63
CA MET A 655 6.03 12.75 -8.05
C MET A 655 5.92 12.27 -9.52
N PRO A 656 6.90 12.53 -10.39
CA PRO A 656 6.90 12.00 -11.76
C PRO A 656 7.29 10.51 -11.74
N TYR A 657 6.58 9.66 -12.51
CA TYR A 657 6.88 8.23 -12.61
C TYR A 657 6.17 7.51 -13.76
N SER A 658 6.66 6.32 -14.12
CA SER A 658 6.00 5.40 -15.06
C SER A 658 6.29 3.93 -14.79
N CYS A 659 7.51 3.44 -15.09
CA CYS A 659 7.82 2.00 -15.01
C CYS A 659 7.96 1.43 -13.59
N THR A 660 8.29 2.28 -12.60
CA THR A 660 8.55 1.90 -11.19
C THR A 660 9.70 0.91 -10.96
N VAL A 661 10.57 0.72 -11.96
CA VAL A 661 11.71 -0.22 -11.91
C VAL A 661 13.05 0.41 -12.32
N GLY A 662 13.09 1.74 -12.49
CA GLY A 662 14.34 2.46 -12.78
C GLY A 662 14.81 2.44 -14.24
N ASN A 663 14.00 1.97 -15.19
CA ASN A 663 14.42 1.76 -16.59
C ASN A 663 13.90 2.79 -17.60
N CYS A 664 12.86 3.58 -17.27
CA CYS A 664 12.23 4.50 -18.23
C CYS A 664 12.68 5.96 -18.13
N GLY A 665 13.32 6.38 -17.04
CA GLY A 665 13.70 7.78 -16.82
C GLY A 665 12.58 8.73 -16.39
N ASP A 666 11.30 8.38 -16.58
CA ASP A 666 10.17 9.24 -16.15
C ASP A 666 10.15 9.60 -14.66
N CYS A 667 10.88 8.87 -13.80
CA CYS A 667 10.99 9.16 -12.36
C CYS A 667 12.26 9.95 -11.99
N MET A 668 12.99 10.43 -13.01
CA MET A 668 14.22 11.20 -12.87
C MET A 668 13.90 12.62 -12.39
N VAL A 669 14.62 13.03 -11.36
CA VAL A 669 14.52 14.36 -10.74
C VAL A 669 15.91 14.82 -10.34
N ARG A 670 16.10 16.12 -10.13
CA ARG A 670 17.37 16.66 -9.67
C ARG A 670 17.46 16.65 -8.15
N LEU A 671 18.54 16.11 -7.59
CA LEU A 671 18.87 16.19 -6.17
C LEU A 671 19.57 17.52 -5.89
N ARG A 672 18.92 18.42 -5.13
CA ARG A 672 19.50 19.72 -4.73
C ARG A 672 20.38 19.59 -3.49
N GLU A 673 19.95 18.77 -2.53
CA GLU A 673 20.64 18.54 -1.26
C GLU A 673 20.43 17.11 -0.78
N GLY A 674 21.39 16.58 -0.01
CA GLY A 674 21.34 15.26 0.59
C GLY A 674 22.00 14.16 -0.24
N GLU A 675 21.78 12.92 0.15
CA GLU A 675 22.39 11.74 -0.46
C GLU A 675 21.32 10.65 -0.68
N VAL A 676 21.38 9.99 -1.85
CA VAL A 676 20.41 8.96 -2.26
C VAL A 676 21.17 7.74 -2.76
N ALA A 677 20.89 6.58 -2.17
CA ALA A 677 21.28 5.30 -2.72
C ALA A 677 20.30 4.90 -3.82
N MET A 678 20.82 4.45 -4.97
CA MET A 678 20.01 3.96 -6.09
C MET A 678 20.49 2.60 -6.54
N ASN A 679 19.56 1.69 -6.79
CA ASN A 679 19.89 0.35 -7.26
C ASN A 679 20.44 0.43 -8.69
N GLY A 680 21.51 -0.31 -8.94
CA GLY A 680 22.10 -0.46 -10.27
C GLY A 680 21.89 -1.87 -10.83
N PRO A 681 21.85 -2.04 -12.17
CA PRO A 681 21.88 -0.99 -13.20
C PRO A 681 20.52 -0.31 -13.38
N ASN A 682 20.55 0.93 -13.87
CA ASN A 682 19.35 1.74 -14.13
C ASN A 682 19.59 2.63 -15.37
N CYS A 683 18.57 3.36 -15.80
CA CYS A 683 18.61 4.16 -17.03
C CYS A 683 19.46 5.45 -16.98
N LEU A 684 20.02 5.83 -15.82
CA LEU A 684 20.83 7.06 -15.74
C LEU A 684 22.21 6.86 -16.34
N THR A 685 22.60 7.77 -17.23
CA THR A 685 23.97 7.85 -17.74
C THR A 685 24.95 8.29 -16.64
N PRO A 686 26.26 7.97 -16.75
CA PRO A 686 27.27 8.47 -15.81
C PRO A 686 27.27 10.00 -15.68
N ARG A 687 27.00 10.72 -16.78
CA ARG A 687 26.90 12.18 -16.79
C ARG A 687 25.69 12.68 -16.00
N GLN A 688 24.51 12.11 -16.21
CA GLN A 688 23.31 12.47 -15.44
C GLN A 688 23.51 12.23 -13.94
N LYS A 689 24.15 11.12 -13.55
CA LYS A 689 24.49 10.87 -12.14
C LYS A 689 25.44 11.95 -11.60
N ALA A 690 26.46 12.33 -12.37
CA ALA A 690 27.41 13.40 -12.00
C ALA A 690 26.74 14.79 -11.91
N ASP A 691 25.73 15.05 -12.73
CA ASP A 691 24.96 16.30 -12.74
C ASP A 691 23.91 16.37 -11.60
N GLY A 692 23.82 15.32 -10.76
CA GLY A 692 22.98 15.26 -9.57
C GLY A 692 21.58 14.69 -9.81
N PHE A 693 21.35 13.97 -10.91
CA PHE A 693 20.05 13.34 -11.17
C PHE A 693 19.89 12.02 -10.43
N VAL A 694 18.69 11.78 -9.90
CA VAL A 694 18.29 10.56 -9.20
C VAL A 694 16.97 10.01 -9.72
N LEU A 695 16.75 8.69 -9.58
CA LEU A 695 15.51 8.01 -9.93
C LEU A 695 14.69 7.75 -8.67
N THR A 696 13.60 8.50 -8.47
CA THR A 696 12.79 8.41 -7.24
C THR A 696 12.16 7.03 -7.04
N CYS A 697 11.91 6.30 -8.13
CA CYS A 697 11.25 5.00 -8.12
C CYS A 697 12.13 3.83 -7.67
N VAL A 698 13.44 4.02 -7.57
CA VAL A 698 14.40 3.02 -7.08
C VAL A 698 15.42 3.63 -6.10
N GLY A 699 15.25 4.91 -5.77
CA GLY A 699 16.14 5.67 -4.89
C GLY A 699 15.62 5.68 -3.46
N CYS A 700 16.51 5.44 -2.51
CA CYS A 700 16.28 5.53 -1.07
C CYS A 700 17.23 6.59 -0.47
N PRO A 701 16.75 7.52 0.37
CA PRO A 701 17.59 8.55 0.95
C PRO A 701 18.53 7.97 2.02
N LEU A 702 19.79 8.43 2.02
CA LEU A 702 20.78 8.17 3.07
C LEU A 702 20.86 9.30 4.11
N SER A 703 20.30 10.46 3.78
CA SER A 703 20.18 11.64 4.65
C SER A 703 18.89 12.40 4.30
N LYS A 704 18.60 13.52 4.98
CA LYS A 704 17.53 14.43 4.55
C LYS A 704 17.82 14.93 3.12
N VAL A 705 16.83 14.85 2.23
CA VAL A 705 16.98 15.22 0.82
C VAL A 705 16.04 16.36 0.39
N THR A 706 16.49 17.11 -0.60
CA THR A 706 15.69 18.11 -1.33
C THR A 706 15.70 17.76 -2.81
N LEU A 707 14.53 17.46 -3.38
CA LEU A 707 14.33 17.05 -4.78
C LEU A 707 13.67 18.17 -5.58
N ASP A 708 14.10 18.38 -6.82
CA ASP A 708 13.46 19.30 -7.76
C ASP A 708 12.88 18.51 -8.95
N ILE A 709 11.55 18.59 -9.12
CA ILE A 709 10.81 17.87 -10.15
C ILE A 709 10.63 18.66 -11.46
N ALA A 710 11.05 19.93 -11.50
CA ALA A 710 10.89 20.80 -12.67
C ALA A 710 12.02 20.64 -13.70
N GLU A 711 13.18 20.17 -13.26
CA GLU A 711 14.35 19.93 -14.08
C GLU A 711 14.54 18.42 -14.28
N PRO A 712 13.90 17.79 -15.29
CA PRO A 712 14.24 16.44 -15.72
C PRO A 712 15.52 16.39 -16.59
#